data_AF-A0A9W9YBR5-F1
#
_entry.id   AF-A0A9W9YBR5-F1
#
_cell.length_a   1.000
_cell.length_b   1.000
_cell.length_c   1.000
_cell.angle_alpha   90.00
_cell.angle_beta   90.00
_cell.angle_gamma   90.00
#
_symmetry.space_group_name_H-M   'P 1'
#
loop_
_entity.id
_entity.type
_entity.pdbx_description
1 polymer ?
#
loop_
_entity_poly.entity_id
_entity_poly.type
_entity_poly.pdbx_seq_one_letter_code
_entity_poly.pdbx_strand_id
1 'polypeptide(L)'
;MEAKAYQRCLNVVLAVFLFGAHFMARGEKATLLHKDQSSPSSWQWLTRFEFGTWSGWSQDGKIGSYTVCDLSETATNDTNSWLVSEYVDLQGANEVEIGLAFLIRQCPLGLAYCKHSFNVYVIQTEGPLSGGITKKEIESGNFTLIESVNATYLWTPVTPSKINQANMTFAANSGGAYFAFQDTGACLALTSVTLSYAYCSNVVNHGVVFKTVAAPSSSQHNITVNGNCSDKAIPYPSNSTLALVCLSSGQWVMDNKVTCRCNAGYELVGDTCTGCKTGYYKESIGNGQCIACPSNSVANPNHDSCPCQNGFYRAPKDAINDSCTAPPSEPRDINVTVVTDSVVIATWSRPAFDGGRTDVKYDLRCNTCSNIGSCSSNCSGVQFWPSTVDLSTPHVTISNLNYAVLYNITVTSKNGVSDQAGSSSLRYLHKTFSLTKPTTSTSTTTLHAVTAPTTTGGNHSQENLTTVEAAISPVQGTASSQVSAAIGISVAVTFVVCFLIAVVVIILLMKFWRRKHFDQQSAQSSSTQLTELSRCDTPLKRMRTVTASTELTDVDDDNLSQKQYDHERSDYIPTINIENANNLSSRPDSAGSNHSLPFRKHRVLPAIDWKPPRSITPVLLPGKMSRNGLDTRHSVSSHNLLDSPRKSPEGSERDKPERSVSTNSWFPAMDVQYNV
;
A
#
# COMPACT_ATOMS: atom_id res chain seq x y z
N MET A 1 -25.37 47.67 -16.08
CA MET A 1 -25.93 47.11 -14.83
C MET A 1 -25.03 46.01 -14.22
N GLU A 2 -23.97 45.60 -14.92
CA GLU A 2 -23.25 44.34 -14.71
C GLU A 2 -22.46 44.23 -13.40
N ALA A 3 -21.96 45.34 -12.84
CA ALA A 3 -21.11 45.29 -11.63
C ALA A 3 -21.78 44.56 -10.44
N LYS A 4 -23.12 44.71 -10.29
CA LYS A 4 -23.89 43.98 -9.25
C LYS A 4 -24.10 42.49 -9.56
N ALA A 5 -23.98 42.07 -10.82
CA ALA A 5 -24.00 40.66 -11.20
C ALA A 5 -22.64 40.00 -10.88
N TYR A 6 -21.53 40.66 -11.25
CA TYR A 6 -20.18 40.14 -10.97
C TYR A 6 -19.94 39.92 -9.47
N GLN A 7 -20.33 40.89 -8.63
CA GLN A 7 -20.22 40.74 -7.16
C GLN A 7 -21.08 39.59 -6.62
N ARG A 8 -22.27 39.34 -7.20
CA ARG A 8 -23.13 38.21 -6.80
C ARG A 8 -22.53 36.87 -7.21
N CYS A 9 -22.00 36.75 -8.43
CA CYS A 9 -21.29 35.55 -8.86
C CYS A 9 -20.05 35.30 -7.99
N LEU A 10 -19.23 36.32 -7.70
CA LEU A 10 -18.06 36.19 -6.84
C LEU A 10 -18.45 35.74 -5.42
N ASN A 11 -19.49 36.33 -4.82
CA ASN A 11 -19.97 35.94 -3.50
C ASN A 11 -20.54 34.50 -3.49
N VAL A 12 -21.23 34.07 -4.55
CA VAL A 12 -21.74 32.68 -4.67
C VAL A 12 -20.60 31.69 -4.86
N VAL A 13 -19.61 31.99 -5.70
CA VAL A 13 -18.41 31.14 -5.87
C VAL A 13 -17.63 31.06 -4.57
N LEU A 14 -17.42 32.18 -3.86
CA LEU A 14 -16.77 32.19 -2.55
C LEU A 14 -17.56 31.38 -1.51
N ALA A 15 -18.89 31.52 -1.47
CA ALA A 15 -19.74 30.74 -0.58
C ALA A 15 -19.66 29.23 -0.88
N VAL A 16 -19.71 28.82 -2.16
CA VAL A 16 -19.56 27.42 -2.58
C VAL A 16 -18.16 26.89 -2.24
N PHE A 17 -17.09 27.68 -2.43
CA PHE A 17 -15.74 27.31 -2.02
C PHE A 17 -15.60 27.17 -0.49
N LEU A 18 -16.16 28.09 0.30
CA LEU A 18 -16.13 28.02 1.76
C LEU A 18 -16.98 26.87 2.30
N PHE A 19 -18.13 26.59 1.71
CA PHE A 19 -19.02 25.49 2.10
C PHE A 19 -18.41 24.14 1.72
N GLY A 20 -17.82 24.03 0.53
CA GLY A 20 -17.06 22.85 0.08
C GLY A 20 -15.80 22.61 0.93
N ALA A 21 -15.06 23.67 1.27
CA ALA A 21 -13.93 23.59 2.20
C ALA A 21 -14.37 23.16 3.62
N HIS A 22 -15.53 23.64 4.10
CA HIS A 22 -16.09 23.19 5.38
C HIS A 22 -16.52 21.72 5.36
N PHE A 23 -17.09 21.23 4.25
CA PHE A 23 -17.43 19.82 4.07
C PHE A 23 -16.17 18.94 4.00
N MET A 24 -15.12 19.41 3.31
CA MET A 24 -13.80 18.76 3.31
C MET A 24 -12.99 18.94 4.61
N ALA A 25 -13.51 19.67 5.61
CA ALA A 25 -12.86 19.92 6.91
C ALA A 25 -13.54 19.19 8.09
N ARG A 26 -14.52 18.32 7.82
CA ARG A 26 -15.03 17.34 8.78
C ARG A 26 -14.68 15.93 8.30
N GLY A 27 -14.26 15.08 9.23
CA GLY A 27 -14.12 13.65 8.99
C GLY A 27 -15.45 12.92 9.06
N GLU A 28 -15.38 11.61 8.89
CA GLU A 28 -16.54 10.74 9.04
C GLU A 28 -16.96 10.64 10.51
N LYS A 29 -18.27 10.43 10.72
CA LYS A 29 -18.86 10.23 12.04
C LYS A 29 -19.72 8.99 12.04
N ALA A 30 -19.57 8.18 13.08
CA ALA A 30 -20.43 7.03 13.33
C ALA A 30 -21.51 7.44 14.34
N THR A 31 -22.75 7.04 14.06
CA THR A 31 -23.89 7.25 14.95
C THR A 31 -23.98 6.08 15.93
N LEU A 32 -23.78 6.35 17.22
CA LEU A 32 -23.96 5.39 18.31
C LEU A 32 -25.45 5.25 18.67
N LEU A 33 -26.18 6.36 18.59
CA LEU A 33 -27.61 6.43 18.85
C LEU A 33 -28.24 7.54 18.03
N HIS A 34 -29.40 7.31 17.45
CA HIS A 34 -30.26 8.37 16.95
C HIS A 34 -31.71 8.01 17.30
N LYS A 35 -32.37 8.89 18.04
CA LYS A 35 -33.78 8.80 18.39
C LYS A 35 -34.43 10.11 18.00
N ASP A 36 -35.53 10.04 17.25
CA ASP A 36 -36.24 11.20 16.75
C ASP A 36 -37.74 11.02 16.87
N GLN A 37 -38.47 12.10 17.11
CA GLN A 37 -39.93 12.12 17.20
C GLN A 37 -40.63 11.56 15.94
N SER A 38 -40.01 11.66 14.75
CA SER A 38 -40.52 11.02 13.52
C SER A 38 -40.58 9.50 13.57
N SER A 39 -39.86 8.86 14.51
CA SER A 39 -39.71 7.41 14.64
C SER A 39 -40.13 6.91 16.04
N PRO A 40 -41.38 7.18 16.49
CA PRO A 40 -41.81 6.98 17.88
C PRO A 40 -41.64 5.54 18.37
N SER A 41 -41.87 4.55 17.50
CA SER A 41 -41.73 3.13 17.82
C SER A 41 -40.29 2.69 18.13
N SER A 42 -39.28 3.49 17.75
CA SER A 42 -37.86 3.22 18.02
C SER A 42 -37.34 3.88 19.30
N TRP A 43 -38.10 4.81 19.89
CA TRP A 43 -37.72 5.57 21.07
C TRP A 43 -38.59 5.15 22.26
N GLN A 44 -38.13 4.12 23.00
CA GLN A 44 -38.83 3.57 24.15
C GLN A 44 -37.95 3.58 25.40
N TRP A 45 -37.57 4.79 25.84
CA TRP A 45 -36.98 4.99 27.17
C TRP A 45 -38.07 4.94 28.23
N LEU A 46 -38.24 3.75 28.81
CA LEU A 46 -39.21 3.51 29.89
C LEU A 46 -38.71 4.07 31.23
N THR A 47 -37.39 4.16 31.39
CA THR A 47 -36.66 4.54 32.61
C THR A 47 -36.83 6.03 32.93
N ARG A 48 -37.71 6.32 33.89
CA ARG A 48 -38.07 7.67 34.33
C ARG A 48 -38.16 7.70 35.85
N PHE A 49 -37.72 8.80 36.47
CA PHE A 49 -37.73 8.95 37.92
C PHE A 49 -38.19 10.34 38.34
N GLU A 50 -39.24 10.38 39.17
CA GLU A 50 -39.65 11.56 39.93
C GLU A 50 -39.13 11.50 41.38
N PHE A 51 -38.83 12.68 41.93
CA PHE A 51 -38.33 12.87 43.30
C PHE A 51 -39.29 13.69 44.18
N GLY A 52 -40.59 13.66 43.84
CA GLY A 52 -41.67 14.34 44.57
C GLY A 52 -43.02 14.02 43.95
N THR A 53 -44.01 14.90 44.16
CA THR A 53 -45.40 14.73 43.69
C THR A 53 -45.69 15.63 42.49
N TRP A 54 -45.25 15.22 41.31
CA TRP A 54 -45.41 15.93 40.03
C TRP A 54 -45.56 14.93 38.87
N SER A 55 -45.86 15.38 37.65
CA SER A 55 -46.18 14.49 36.51
C SER A 55 -44.95 13.94 35.78
N GLY A 56 -43.82 14.62 35.88
CA GLY A 56 -42.53 14.10 35.42
C GLY A 56 -42.42 13.99 33.90
N TRP A 57 -41.54 13.11 33.44
CA TRP A 57 -41.35 12.88 32.01
C TRP A 57 -42.45 11.97 31.46
N SER A 58 -43.08 12.38 30.37
CA SER A 58 -44.09 11.62 29.63
C SER A 58 -43.76 11.60 28.14
N GLN A 59 -44.00 10.46 27.48
CA GLN A 59 -43.86 10.38 26.03
C GLN A 59 -45.17 10.83 25.37
N ASP A 60 -45.10 11.75 24.41
CA ASP A 60 -46.25 12.16 23.62
C ASP A 60 -46.73 10.98 22.75
N GLY A 61 -47.92 10.44 23.01
CA GLY A 61 -48.48 9.30 22.30
C GLY A 61 -48.89 9.54 20.83
N LYS A 62 -48.74 10.78 20.32
CA LYS A 62 -48.97 11.16 18.91
C LYS A 62 -47.69 11.57 18.20
N ILE A 63 -46.77 12.23 18.91
CA ILE A 63 -45.55 12.85 18.35
C ILE A 63 -44.29 12.05 18.71
N GLY A 64 -44.29 11.22 19.75
CA GLY A 64 -43.15 10.38 20.14
C GLY A 64 -42.07 11.09 20.96
N SER A 65 -42.05 12.43 20.94
CA SER A 65 -41.16 13.27 21.75
C SER A 65 -41.40 13.06 23.25
N TYR A 66 -40.33 13.17 24.05
CA TYR A 66 -40.43 13.15 25.51
C TYR A 66 -40.69 14.56 26.04
N THR A 67 -41.62 14.71 26.98
CA THR A 67 -42.09 16.01 27.47
C THR A 67 -42.21 16.03 28.99
N VAL A 68 -41.94 17.18 29.61
CA VAL A 68 -42.15 17.46 31.04
C VAL A 68 -42.56 18.93 31.17
N CYS A 69 -43.58 19.22 31.99
CA CYS A 69 -44.17 20.56 32.08
C CYS A 69 -44.93 20.78 33.40
N ASP A 70 -44.27 20.49 34.52
CA ASP A 70 -44.78 20.63 35.89
C ASP A 70 -44.81 22.12 36.35
N LEU A 71 -45.46 22.98 35.55
CA LEU A 71 -45.46 24.44 35.76
C LEU A 71 -46.24 24.88 37.00
N SER A 72 -47.27 24.13 37.40
CA SER A 72 -48.06 24.40 38.61
C SER A 72 -47.18 24.34 39.87
N GLU A 73 -46.21 23.44 39.85
CA GLU A 73 -45.31 23.11 40.95
C GLU A 73 -44.18 24.15 41.06
N THR A 74 -43.72 24.69 39.92
CA THR A 74 -42.72 25.78 39.85
C THR A 74 -43.17 27.12 40.44
N ALA A 75 -44.42 27.22 40.91
CA ALA A 75 -44.88 28.32 41.75
C ALA A 75 -44.25 28.30 43.16
N THR A 76 -43.93 27.12 43.68
CA THR A 76 -43.53 26.92 45.09
C THR A 76 -42.30 26.07 45.33
N ASN A 77 -41.89 25.21 44.38
CA ASN A 77 -40.71 24.36 44.50
C ASN A 77 -39.97 24.23 43.15
N ASP A 78 -38.67 23.93 43.21
CA ASP A 78 -37.97 23.31 42.07
C ASP A 78 -38.53 21.89 41.83
N THR A 79 -38.61 21.48 40.56
CA THR A 79 -38.89 20.08 40.18
C THR A 79 -37.58 19.27 40.22
N ASN A 80 -37.67 17.95 40.07
CA ASN A 80 -36.49 17.09 39.88
C ASN A 80 -36.91 15.81 39.13
N SER A 81 -36.95 15.88 37.81
CA SER A 81 -37.51 14.84 36.94
C SER A 81 -36.45 14.31 35.98
N TRP A 82 -36.14 13.01 36.06
CA TRP A 82 -35.08 12.37 35.28
C TRP A 82 -35.65 11.45 34.20
N LEU A 83 -35.22 11.66 32.95
CA LEU A 83 -35.38 10.72 31.84
C LEU A 83 -34.02 10.07 31.56
N VAL A 84 -33.94 8.74 31.57
CA VAL A 84 -32.68 8.01 31.38
C VAL A 84 -32.75 7.12 30.13
N SER A 85 -31.69 7.10 29.34
CA SER A 85 -31.60 6.32 28.11
C SER A 85 -31.54 4.81 28.36
N GLU A 86 -31.65 4.03 27.28
CA GLU A 86 -31.10 2.68 27.24
C GLU A 86 -29.55 2.71 27.33
N TYR A 87 -28.93 1.54 27.52
CA TYR A 87 -27.46 1.42 27.46
C TYR A 87 -26.96 1.70 26.04
N VAL A 88 -25.93 2.53 25.91
CA VAL A 88 -25.28 2.85 24.63
C VAL A 88 -23.86 2.28 24.66
N ASP A 89 -23.60 1.31 23.79
CA ASP A 89 -22.25 0.86 23.46
C ASP A 89 -21.52 2.00 22.73
N LEU A 90 -20.36 2.42 23.24
CA LEU A 90 -19.59 3.54 22.69
C LEU A 90 -18.60 3.10 21.59
N GLN A 91 -18.51 1.81 21.28
CA GLN A 91 -17.72 1.24 20.18
C GLN A 91 -16.24 1.67 20.14
N GLY A 92 -15.66 1.96 21.31
CA GLY A 92 -14.28 2.44 21.45
C GLY A 92 -14.05 3.90 21.06
N ALA A 93 -15.11 4.73 21.04
CA ALA A 93 -14.98 6.18 20.93
C ALA A 93 -14.17 6.76 22.12
N ASN A 94 -13.30 7.74 21.86
CA ASN A 94 -12.57 8.48 22.90
C ASN A 94 -13.29 9.77 23.33
N GLU A 95 -14.12 10.32 22.45
CA GLU A 95 -14.98 11.48 22.70
C GLU A 95 -16.27 11.31 21.89
N VAL A 96 -17.40 11.66 22.50
CA VAL A 96 -18.73 11.51 21.91
C VAL A 96 -19.42 12.88 21.86
N GLU A 97 -19.92 13.23 20.68
CA GLU A 97 -20.72 14.42 20.41
C GLU A 97 -22.21 14.09 20.56
N ILE A 98 -22.86 14.82 21.46
CA ILE A 98 -24.29 14.74 21.78
C ILE A 98 -24.98 15.92 21.12
N GLY A 99 -25.82 15.64 20.11
CA GLY A 99 -26.70 16.60 19.45
C GLY A 99 -28.13 16.45 19.93
N LEU A 100 -28.69 17.50 20.53
CA LEU A 100 -30.05 17.55 21.05
C LEU A 100 -30.90 18.53 20.24
N ALA A 101 -32.15 18.15 19.93
CA ALA A 101 -33.17 19.04 19.40
C ALA A 101 -34.36 19.10 20.37
N PHE A 102 -34.81 20.31 20.74
CA PHE A 102 -35.80 20.48 21.80
C PHE A 102 -36.59 21.80 21.71
N LEU A 103 -37.73 21.85 22.40
CA LEU A 103 -38.61 23.01 22.54
C LEU A 103 -38.74 23.38 24.02
N ILE A 104 -38.64 24.66 24.39
CA ILE A 104 -38.93 25.13 25.76
C ILE A 104 -39.96 26.26 25.72
N ARG A 105 -40.93 26.20 26.63
CA ARG A 105 -41.96 27.23 26.79
C ARG A 105 -41.42 28.40 27.62
N GLN A 106 -41.79 29.62 27.27
CA GLN A 106 -41.49 30.78 28.12
C GLN A 106 -42.23 30.67 29.47
N CYS A 107 -41.57 31.08 30.55
CA CYS A 107 -42.15 31.02 31.89
C CYS A 107 -43.23 32.09 32.07
N PRO A 108 -44.43 31.71 32.54
CA PRO A 108 -45.39 32.66 33.08
C PRO A 108 -44.79 33.53 34.19
N LEU A 109 -45.24 34.80 34.26
CA LEU A 109 -44.87 35.69 35.35
C LEU A 109 -45.39 35.15 36.69
N GLY A 110 -44.56 35.22 37.74
CA GLY A 110 -44.91 34.80 39.10
C GLY A 110 -44.51 33.36 39.48
N LEU A 111 -43.99 32.56 38.55
CA LEU A 111 -43.45 31.22 38.86
C LEU A 111 -41.97 31.33 39.22
N ALA A 112 -41.66 31.37 40.52
CA ALA A 112 -40.32 31.68 41.04
C ALA A 112 -39.26 30.63 40.70
N TYR A 113 -39.65 29.37 40.53
CA TYR A 113 -38.76 28.23 40.25
C TYR A 113 -38.79 27.80 38.78
N CYS A 114 -39.52 28.54 37.92
CA CYS A 114 -39.65 28.19 36.50
C CYS A 114 -38.37 28.56 35.73
N LYS A 115 -37.87 27.64 34.90
CA LYS A 115 -36.57 27.71 34.21
C LYS A 115 -36.70 27.58 32.69
N HIS A 116 -35.66 28.05 31.99
CA HIS A 116 -35.49 27.87 30.53
C HIS A 116 -34.35 26.91 30.20
N SER A 117 -34.04 26.00 31.12
CA SER A 117 -32.91 25.09 31.03
C SER A 117 -33.15 23.75 31.69
N PHE A 118 -32.37 22.76 31.27
CA PHE A 118 -32.33 21.40 31.77
C PHE A 118 -30.88 20.89 31.78
N ASN A 119 -30.58 19.89 32.60
CA ASN A 119 -29.22 19.37 32.75
C ASN A 119 -29.04 18.04 31.99
N VAL A 120 -27.87 17.86 31.38
CA VAL A 120 -27.48 16.63 30.68
C VAL A 120 -26.39 15.93 31.48
N TYR A 121 -26.62 14.67 31.81
CA TYR A 121 -25.74 13.84 32.62
C TYR A 121 -25.34 12.55 31.90
N VAL A 122 -24.23 11.95 32.33
CA VAL A 122 -23.77 10.63 31.89
C VAL A 122 -23.25 9.80 33.06
N ILE A 123 -23.47 8.49 32.99
CA ILE A 123 -22.76 7.48 33.79
C ILE A 123 -22.14 6.46 32.83
N GLN A 124 -20.84 6.20 32.97
CA GLN A 124 -20.07 5.34 32.06
C GLN A 124 -19.88 3.95 32.69
N THR A 125 -20.09 2.88 31.92
CA THR A 125 -20.03 1.49 32.41
C THR A 125 -19.49 0.53 31.34
N GLU A 126 -18.67 -0.46 31.72
CA GLU A 126 -18.07 -1.45 30.80
C GLU A 126 -19.09 -2.39 30.12
N GLY A 127 -20.35 -2.34 30.56
CA GLY A 127 -21.43 -3.15 30.04
C GLY A 127 -22.79 -2.64 30.55
N PRO A 128 -23.90 -3.22 30.04
CA PRO A 128 -25.23 -2.92 30.53
C PRO A 128 -25.41 -3.42 31.97
N LEU A 129 -25.98 -2.58 32.83
CA LEU A 129 -26.27 -2.91 34.23
C LEU A 129 -27.46 -3.88 34.33
N SER A 130 -27.30 -4.92 35.15
CA SER A 130 -28.33 -5.92 35.42
C SER A 130 -29.55 -5.31 36.12
N GLY A 131 -30.63 -5.08 35.35
CA GLY A 131 -31.84 -4.38 35.81
C GLY A 131 -31.91 -2.90 35.39
N GLY A 132 -30.90 -2.40 34.68
CA GLY A 132 -30.80 -1.00 34.26
C GLY A 132 -30.32 -0.06 35.37
N ILE A 133 -30.49 1.25 35.14
CA ILE A 133 -30.32 2.28 36.17
C ILE A 133 -31.51 2.22 37.13
N THR A 134 -31.27 2.37 38.44
CA THR A 134 -32.32 2.52 39.44
C THR A 134 -32.31 3.93 40.03
N LYS A 135 -33.32 4.25 40.84
CA LYS A 135 -33.41 5.52 41.56
C LYS A 135 -32.20 5.77 42.47
N LYS A 136 -31.56 4.72 42.98
CA LYS A 136 -30.42 4.81 43.92
C LYS A 136 -29.14 5.32 43.27
N GLU A 137 -28.86 4.97 42.01
CA GLU A 137 -27.65 5.45 41.31
C GLU A 137 -27.74 6.95 40.97
N ILE A 138 -28.96 7.50 40.93
CA ILE A 138 -29.21 8.94 40.83
C ILE A 138 -29.06 9.59 42.22
N GLU A 139 -29.67 9.02 43.26
CA GLU A 139 -29.57 9.51 44.65
C GLU A 139 -28.14 9.50 45.20
N SER A 140 -27.29 8.57 44.76
CA SER A 140 -25.88 8.51 45.16
C SER A 140 -24.97 9.48 44.42
N GLY A 141 -25.48 10.21 43.41
CA GLY A 141 -24.70 11.20 42.66
C GLY A 141 -23.68 10.58 41.68
N ASN A 142 -23.87 9.33 41.24
CA ASN A 142 -22.93 8.66 40.32
C ASN A 142 -22.95 9.26 38.89
N PHE A 143 -24.00 10.01 38.56
CA PHE A 143 -24.15 10.70 37.28
C PHE A 143 -23.27 11.96 37.22
N THR A 144 -22.35 12.00 36.26
CA THR A 144 -21.49 13.16 35.98
C THR A 144 -22.24 14.15 35.10
N LEU A 145 -22.29 15.43 35.50
CA LEU A 145 -22.86 16.51 34.68
C LEU A 145 -21.97 16.75 33.46
N ILE A 146 -22.57 16.78 32.27
CA ILE A 146 -21.91 17.25 31.03
C ILE A 146 -22.12 18.75 30.90
N GLU A 147 -23.37 19.19 30.76
CA GLU A 147 -23.72 20.60 30.54
C GLU A 147 -25.13 20.94 31.06
N SER A 148 -25.35 22.21 31.40
CA SER A 148 -26.69 22.77 31.66
C SER A 148 -27.16 23.53 30.42
N VAL A 149 -28.15 22.99 29.72
CA VAL A 149 -28.58 23.42 28.39
C VAL A 149 -29.65 24.50 28.52
N ASN A 150 -29.34 25.71 28.04
CA ASN A 150 -30.26 26.85 28.02
C ASN A 150 -30.97 26.98 26.65
N ALA A 151 -32.27 27.26 26.64
CA ALA A 151 -32.98 27.57 25.40
C ALA A 151 -32.68 29.00 24.88
N THR A 152 -32.52 29.12 23.56
CA THR A 152 -32.42 30.41 22.86
C THR A 152 -33.78 30.86 22.30
N TYR A 153 -34.60 29.90 21.87
CA TYR A 153 -35.95 30.13 21.36
C TYR A 153 -36.99 29.61 22.35
N LEU A 154 -37.82 30.53 22.85
CA LEU A 154 -38.92 30.24 23.76
C LEU A 154 -40.26 30.41 23.05
N TRP A 155 -41.19 29.47 23.29
CA TRP A 155 -42.53 29.51 22.71
C TRP A 155 -43.60 29.88 23.73
N THR A 156 -44.72 30.40 23.25
CA THR A 156 -45.91 30.77 24.05
C THR A 156 -47.18 30.34 23.30
N PRO A 157 -48.38 30.41 23.90
CA PRO A 157 -49.62 30.19 23.17
C PRO A 157 -49.87 31.14 21.97
N VAL A 158 -49.06 32.20 21.81
CA VAL A 158 -49.16 33.18 20.73
C VAL A 158 -47.94 33.15 19.79
N THR A 159 -46.76 32.78 20.29
CA THR A 159 -45.52 32.69 19.49
C THR A 159 -45.24 31.25 19.07
N PRO A 160 -45.11 30.96 17.77
CA PRO A 160 -44.96 29.59 17.28
C PRO A 160 -43.67 28.95 17.77
N SER A 161 -43.72 27.64 18.03
CA SER A 161 -42.58 26.85 18.47
C SER A 161 -41.46 26.83 17.43
N LYS A 162 -40.22 26.95 17.91
CA LYS A 162 -38.99 26.83 17.12
C LYS A 162 -38.05 25.86 17.83
N ILE A 163 -37.48 24.94 17.08
CA ILE A 163 -36.53 23.95 17.57
C ILE A 163 -35.24 24.64 18.00
N ASN A 164 -34.87 24.46 19.26
CA ASN A 164 -33.52 24.73 19.76
C ASN A 164 -32.63 23.54 19.39
N GLN A 165 -31.36 23.81 19.13
CA GLN A 165 -30.33 22.79 18.97
C GLN A 165 -29.19 23.06 19.94
N ALA A 166 -28.71 22.02 20.61
CA ALA A 166 -27.51 22.07 21.46
C ALA A 166 -26.59 20.92 21.07
N ASN A 167 -25.30 21.22 20.88
CA ASN A 167 -24.26 20.25 20.59
C ASN A 167 -23.16 20.38 21.64
N MET A 168 -22.85 19.27 22.32
CA MET A 168 -21.86 19.20 23.41
C MET A 168 -21.01 17.94 23.25
N THR A 169 -19.84 17.86 23.87
CA THR A 169 -18.99 16.65 23.86
C THR A 169 -18.65 16.19 25.28
N PHE A 170 -18.34 14.91 25.43
CA PHE A 170 -17.71 14.38 26.65
C PHE A 170 -16.65 13.31 26.31
N ALA A 171 -15.63 13.21 27.16
CA ALA A 171 -14.60 12.18 27.04
C ALA A 171 -15.11 10.81 27.52
N ALA A 172 -14.96 9.80 26.66
CA ALA A 172 -15.38 8.43 26.92
C ALA A 172 -14.18 7.60 27.42
N ASN A 173 -14.36 6.95 28.57
CA ASN A 173 -13.31 6.27 29.33
C ASN A 173 -13.70 4.81 29.67
N SER A 174 -14.77 4.28 29.05
CA SER A 174 -15.38 2.97 29.35
C SER A 174 -16.11 2.44 28.12
N GLY A 175 -16.37 1.13 28.05
CA GLY A 175 -17.02 0.50 26.89
C GLY A 175 -18.43 1.03 26.53
N GLY A 176 -19.17 1.55 27.51
CA GLY A 176 -20.54 2.03 27.33
C GLY A 176 -20.94 3.17 28.25
N ALA A 177 -22.16 3.70 28.05
CA ALA A 177 -22.74 4.71 28.91
C ALA A 177 -24.28 4.69 28.94
N TYR A 178 -24.85 5.30 29.98
CA TYR A 178 -26.24 5.76 30.04
C TYR A 178 -26.27 7.29 30.12
N PHE A 179 -27.18 7.90 29.39
CA PHE A 179 -27.39 9.35 29.35
C PHE A 179 -28.67 9.70 30.11
N ALA A 180 -28.67 10.82 30.82
CA ALA A 180 -29.84 11.28 31.54
C ALA A 180 -30.11 12.78 31.34
N PHE A 181 -31.39 13.11 31.30
CA PHE A 181 -31.92 14.46 31.11
C PHE A 181 -32.72 14.82 32.35
N GLN A 182 -32.18 15.75 33.15
CA GLN A 182 -32.82 16.23 34.37
C GLN A 182 -33.52 17.56 34.11
N ASP A 183 -34.84 17.57 34.29
CA ASP A 183 -35.60 18.79 34.52
C ASP A 183 -35.52 19.24 35.99
N THR A 184 -35.43 20.55 36.22
CA THR A 184 -35.54 21.17 37.55
C THR A 184 -36.49 22.38 37.61
N GLY A 185 -37.32 22.61 36.58
CA GLY A 185 -38.37 23.63 36.59
C GLY A 185 -38.78 24.16 35.21
N ALA A 186 -38.42 23.47 34.14
CA ALA A 186 -38.69 23.87 32.76
C ALA A 186 -39.88 23.10 32.17
N CYS A 187 -40.65 23.78 31.31
CA CYS A 187 -41.64 23.12 30.47
C CYS A 187 -41.02 22.87 29.09
N LEU A 188 -40.52 21.65 28.87
CA LEU A 188 -39.77 21.27 27.68
C LEU A 188 -40.29 20.00 26.97
N ALA A 189 -39.99 19.92 25.68
CA ALA A 189 -40.15 18.74 24.84
C ALA A 189 -38.81 18.42 24.14
N LEU A 190 -38.27 17.24 24.39
CA LEU A 190 -37.08 16.68 23.74
C LEU A 190 -37.53 15.94 22.48
N THR A 191 -37.16 16.47 21.31
CA THR A 191 -37.70 16.06 20.01
C THR A 191 -36.73 15.21 19.19
N SER A 192 -35.42 15.29 19.46
CA SER A 192 -34.39 14.43 18.87
C SER A 192 -33.18 14.33 19.78
N VAL A 193 -32.56 13.15 19.85
CA VAL A 193 -31.28 12.89 20.52
C VAL A 193 -30.38 12.08 19.59
N THR A 194 -29.21 12.62 19.28
CA THR A 194 -28.19 11.98 18.45
C THR A 194 -26.88 11.89 19.21
N LEU A 195 -26.31 10.69 19.30
CA LEU A 195 -24.99 10.42 19.85
C LEU A 195 -24.10 9.96 18.70
N SER A 196 -22.95 10.61 18.52
CA SER A 196 -22.00 10.27 17.46
C SER A 196 -20.56 10.47 17.90
N TYR A 197 -19.62 9.80 17.23
CA TYR A 197 -18.19 10.05 17.41
C TYR A 197 -17.50 10.19 16.06
N ALA A 198 -16.44 11.00 16.02
CA ALA A 198 -15.59 11.10 14.85
C ALA A 198 -14.67 9.88 14.75
N TYR A 199 -14.38 9.43 13.54
CA TYR A 199 -13.42 8.36 13.28
C TYR A 199 -12.64 8.65 12.00
N CYS A 200 -11.39 8.18 11.95
CA CYS A 200 -10.61 8.18 10.71
C CYS A 200 -10.88 6.87 9.98
N SER A 201 -11.45 6.94 8.77
CA SER A 201 -11.92 5.80 8.00
C SER A 201 -10.79 4.95 7.40
N ASN A 202 -11.12 3.75 6.92
CA ASN A 202 -10.14 2.87 6.28
C ASN A 202 -9.62 3.49 4.97
N VAL A 203 -8.31 3.73 4.88
CA VAL A 203 -7.66 4.30 3.69
C VAL A 203 -6.47 3.46 3.23
N VAL A 204 -6.26 3.39 1.93
CA VAL A 204 -4.99 2.94 1.35
C VAL A 204 -4.25 4.15 0.78
N ASN A 205 -2.97 4.27 1.13
CA ASN A 205 -2.08 5.33 0.69
C ASN A 205 -0.82 4.68 0.11
N HIS A 206 -0.57 4.77 -1.19
CA HIS A 206 0.61 4.18 -1.86
C HIS A 206 0.89 2.70 -1.47
N GLY A 207 -0.15 1.86 -1.47
CA GLY A 207 -0.07 0.43 -1.09
C GLY A 207 0.01 0.15 0.42
N VAL A 208 -0.18 1.18 1.26
CA VAL A 208 -0.14 1.08 2.72
C VAL A 208 -1.56 1.24 3.27
N VAL A 209 -2.04 0.23 3.99
CA VAL A 209 -3.40 0.12 4.52
C VAL A 209 -3.46 0.63 5.95
N PHE A 210 -4.30 1.65 6.18
CA PHE A 210 -4.62 2.20 7.50
C PHE A 210 -6.06 1.86 7.83
N LYS A 211 -6.25 0.97 8.80
CA LYS A 211 -7.60 0.54 9.24
C LYS A 211 -8.35 1.69 9.91
N THR A 212 -9.68 1.60 9.92
CA THR A 212 -10.55 2.50 10.68
C THR A 212 -10.13 2.56 12.15
N VAL A 213 -10.02 3.77 12.70
CA VAL A 213 -9.77 4.02 14.13
C VAL A 213 -10.68 5.14 14.65
N ALA A 214 -11.11 5.04 15.90
CA ALA A 214 -11.79 6.15 16.58
C ALA A 214 -10.86 7.37 16.63
N ALA A 215 -11.42 8.57 16.41
CA ALA A 215 -10.65 9.79 16.52
C ALA A 215 -10.23 10.03 17.99
N PRO A 216 -9.07 10.66 18.23
CA PRO A 216 -8.66 11.06 19.57
C PRO A 216 -9.51 12.23 20.07
N SER A 217 -9.50 12.47 21.38
CA SER A 217 -10.26 13.57 21.96
C SER A 217 -9.82 14.95 21.43
N SER A 218 -10.75 15.90 21.48
CA SER A 218 -10.55 17.33 21.28
C SER A 218 -9.35 17.88 22.07
N SER A 219 -9.09 17.37 23.27
CA SER A 219 -7.95 17.71 24.14
C SER A 219 -6.60 17.09 23.72
N GLN A 220 -6.61 15.94 23.03
CA GLN A 220 -5.39 15.30 22.50
C GLN A 220 -5.04 15.82 21.09
N HIS A 221 -6.01 16.35 20.36
CA HIS A 221 -5.95 16.88 18.99
C HIS A 221 -5.60 15.87 17.88
N ASN A 222 -4.63 14.98 18.09
CA ASN A 222 -4.20 14.00 17.08
C ASN A 222 -3.49 12.77 17.67
N ILE A 223 -3.45 11.67 16.89
CA ILE A 223 -2.69 10.45 17.17
C ILE A 223 -1.95 9.96 15.92
N THR A 224 -0.75 9.44 16.11
CA THR A 224 -0.01 8.70 15.09
C THR A 224 -0.51 7.27 15.02
N VAL A 225 -0.93 6.82 13.85
CA VAL A 225 -1.48 5.47 13.61
C VAL A 225 -0.55 4.73 12.65
N ASN A 226 -0.12 3.54 13.04
CA ASN A 226 0.69 2.67 12.19
C ASN A 226 -0.21 1.89 11.22
N GLY A 227 0.07 2.01 9.94
CA GLY A 227 -0.49 1.18 8.88
C GLY A 227 0.39 -0.05 8.62
N ASN A 228 -0.13 -0.96 7.81
CA ASN A 228 0.63 -2.10 7.30
C ASN A 228 0.66 -2.07 5.77
N CYS A 229 1.65 -2.70 5.13
CA CYS A 229 1.55 -2.91 3.70
C CYS A 229 0.34 -3.78 3.35
N SER A 230 -0.21 -3.60 2.14
CA SER A 230 -1.15 -4.57 1.56
C SER A 230 -0.51 -5.96 1.50
N ASP A 231 -1.33 -7.02 1.47
CA ASP A 231 -0.82 -8.37 1.29
C ASP A 231 0.12 -8.46 0.08
N LYS A 232 1.23 -9.18 0.24
CA LYS A 232 2.28 -9.39 -0.77
C LYS A 232 3.02 -8.10 -1.20
N ALA A 233 2.90 -7.01 -0.45
CA ALA A 233 3.82 -5.87 -0.48
C ALA A 233 4.75 -5.84 0.75
N ILE A 234 5.84 -5.07 0.65
CA ILE A 234 6.77 -4.78 1.74
C ILE A 234 7.09 -3.28 1.82
N PRO A 235 7.55 -2.75 2.99
CA PRO A 235 7.90 -1.34 3.13
C PRO A 235 9.08 -1.00 2.23
N TYR A 236 9.07 0.18 1.58
CA TYR A 236 10.18 0.62 0.75
C TYR A 236 10.54 2.09 0.96
N PRO A 237 11.80 2.43 1.34
CA PRO A 237 12.89 1.50 1.70
C PRO A 237 12.53 0.67 2.95
N SER A 238 13.27 -0.40 3.23
CA SER A 238 12.90 -1.44 4.22
C SER A 238 12.64 -0.95 5.65
N ASN A 239 13.08 0.27 5.98
CA ASN A 239 12.91 0.92 7.28
C ASN A 239 11.95 2.13 7.22
N SER A 240 11.09 2.24 6.19
CA SER A 240 10.14 3.34 6.05
C SER A 240 9.08 3.31 7.16
N THR A 241 8.90 4.42 7.89
CA THR A 241 7.82 4.57 8.88
C THR A 241 6.46 4.59 8.19
N LEU A 242 5.68 3.52 8.32
CA LEU A 242 4.35 3.39 7.74
C LEU A 242 3.29 4.00 8.68
N ALA A 243 3.33 5.32 8.86
CA ALA A 243 2.47 6.01 9.82
C ALA A 243 1.77 7.23 9.21
N LEU A 244 0.50 7.42 9.55
CA LEU A 244 -0.28 8.64 9.27
C LEU A 244 -0.81 9.23 10.58
N VAL A 245 -1.22 10.49 10.55
CA VAL A 245 -1.79 11.17 11.72
C VAL A 245 -3.31 11.27 11.56
N CYS A 246 -4.05 10.72 12.52
CA CYS A 246 -5.51 10.88 12.64
C CYS A 246 -5.81 12.07 13.58
N LEU A 247 -6.60 13.02 13.10
CA LEU A 247 -7.03 14.21 13.85
C LEU A 247 -8.32 13.93 14.64
N SER A 248 -8.56 14.67 15.72
CA SER A 248 -9.82 14.62 16.49
C SER A 248 -11.06 14.97 15.67
N SER A 249 -10.89 15.62 14.51
CA SER A 249 -11.95 15.86 13.51
C SER A 249 -12.36 14.61 12.70
N GLY A 250 -11.70 13.46 12.88
CA GLY A 250 -11.91 12.24 12.08
C GLY A 250 -11.18 12.27 10.72
N GLN A 251 -10.11 13.05 10.59
CA GLN A 251 -9.42 13.26 9.32
C GLN A 251 -7.97 12.77 9.33
N TRP A 252 -7.54 12.17 8.22
CA TRP A 252 -6.16 11.76 7.99
C TRP A 252 -5.30 12.91 7.45
N VAL A 253 -4.13 13.12 8.06
CA VAL A 253 -3.04 13.90 7.47
C VAL A 253 -2.17 12.93 6.65
N MET A 254 -2.30 12.99 5.32
CA MET A 254 -1.59 12.11 4.38
C MET A 254 -0.11 12.52 4.22
N ASP A 255 0.81 11.56 4.24
CA ASP A 255 2.22 11.74 3.84
C ASP A 255 2.53 10.89 2.59
N ASN A 256 3.25 11.48 1.64
CA ASN A 256 3.71 10.86 0.38
C ASN A 256 5.01 10.06 0.55
N LYS A 257 5.68 10.14 1.71
CA LYS A 257 6.87 9.31 2.03
C LYS A 257 6.51 7.87 2.42
N VAL A 258 5.26 7.63 2.78
CA VAL A 258 4.72 6.34 3.19
C VAL A 258 4.46 5.52 1.94
N THR A 259 5.38 4.61 1.55
CA THR A 259 5.21 3.77 0.35
C THR A 259 5.54 2.31 0.62
N CYS A 260 4.63 1.40 0.25
CA CYS A 260 4.92 -0.02 0.13
C CYS A 260 5.08 -0.41 -1.35
N ARG A 261 5.77 -1.53 -1.60
CA ARG A 261 5.99 -2.06 -2.95
C ARG A 261 5.64 -3.54 -3.06
N CYS A 262 4.95 -3.91 -4.13
CA CYS A 262 4.62 -5.31 -4.42
C CYS A 262 5.89 -6.15 -4.62
N ASN A 263 5.89 -7.35 -4.06
CA ASN A 263 6.99 -8.32 -4.16
C ASN A 263 7.25 -8.79 -5.60
N ALA A 264 8.34 -9.53 -5.79
CA ALA A 264 8.53 -10.34 -6.99
C ALA A 264 7.35 -11.31 -7.17
N GLY A 265 6.88 -11.49 -8.41
CA GLY A 265 5.67 -12.25 -8.74
C GLY A 265 4.33 -11.52 -8.55
N TYR A 266 4.32 -10.26 -8.08
CA TYR A 266 3.08 -9.49 -7.84
C TYR A 266 3.14 -8.09 -8.46
N GLU A 267 2.07 -7.69 -9.14
CA GLU A 267 1.84 -6.35 -9.70
C GLU A 267 0.81 -5.56 -8.90
N LEU A 268 0.88 -4.23 -8.93
CA LEU A 268 -0.10 -3.36 -8.27
C LEU A 268 -1.34 -3.19 -9.17
N VAL A 269 -2.49 -3.65 -8.72
CA VAL A 269 -3.79 -3.49 -9.39
C VAL A 269 -4.74 -2.77 -8.45
N GLY A 270 -5.04 -1.51 -8.80
CA GLY A 270 -5.65 -0.57 -7.87
C GLY A 270 -4.75 -0.38 -6.64
N ASP A 271 -5.29 -0.66 -5.46
CA ASP A 271 -4.60 -0.50 -4.17
C ASP A 271 -4.02 -1.81 -3.59
N THR A 272 -4.03 -2.91 -4.37
CA THR A 272 -3.63 -4.25 -3.90
C THR A 272 -2.62 -4.93 -4.83
N CYS A 273 -1.73 -5.74 -4.25
CA CYS A 273 -0.73 -6.48 -5.01
C CYS A 273 -1.27 -7.86 -5.43
N THR A 274 -1.61 -8.01 -6.71
CA THR A 274 -2.13 -9.25 -7.31
C THR A 274 -1.01 -10.05 -7.97
N GLY A 275 -1.06 -11.38 -7.85
CA GLY A 275 -0.07 -12.25 -8.49
C GLY A 275 -0.11 -12.16 -10.02
N CYS A 276 1.06 -12.27 -10.67
CA CYS A 276 1.14 -12.27 -12.13
C CYS A 276 0.31 -13.39 -12.76
N LYS A 277 -0.22 -13.15 -13.97
CA LYS A 277 -0.98 -14.15 -14.74
C LYS A 277 -0.07 -15.20 -15.34
N THR A 278 -0.63 -16.36 -15.72
CA THR A 278 0.09 -17.43 -16.44
C THR A 278 0.79 -16.88 -17.69
N GLY A 279 2.09 -17.16 -17.82
CA GLY A 279 2.93 -16.62 -18.90
C GLY A 279 3.52 -15.22 -18.65
N TYR A 280 3.21 -14.59 -17.51
CA TYR A 280 3.77 -13.31 -17.08
C TYR A 280 4.60 -13.46 -15.80
N TYR A 281 5.61 -12.60 -15.63
CA TYR A 281 6.51 -12.60 -14.48
C TYR A 281 6.88 -11.18 -14.03
N LYS A 282 7.49 -11.08 -12.84
CA LYS A 282 8.08 -9.84 -12.31
C LYS A 282 9.16 -10.16 -11.28
N GLU A 283 10.42 -9.94 -11.65
CA GLU A 283 11.60 -10.25 -10.81
C GLU A 283 11.80 -9.29 -9.62
N SER A 284 11.45 -8.02 -9.78
CA SER A 284 11.83 -6.97 -8.82
C SER A 284 10.69 -6.54 -7.89
N ILE A 285 11.07 -6.07 -6.69
CA ILE A 285 10.19 -5.39 -5.75
C ILE A 285 9.84 -4.00 -6.31
N GLY A 286 8.56 -3.76 -6.54
CA GLY A 286 8.09 -2.56 -7.25
C GLY A 286 6.60 -2.63 -7.58
N ASN A 287 6.04 -1.47 -7.92
CA ASN A 287 4.62 -1.34 -8.30
C ASN A 287 4.43 -1.29 -9.84
N GLY A 288 5.44 -1.73 -10.59
CA GLY A 288 5.32 -1.98 -12.02
C GLY A 288 4.45 -3.22 -12.30
N GLN A 289 3.91 -3.27 -13.51
CA GLN A 289 3.11 -4.40 -14.00
C GLN A 289 3.97 -5.63 -14.27
N CYS A 290 3.36 -6.81 -14.30
CA CYS A 290 4.02 -8.03 -14.75
C CYS A 290 4.22 -8.00 -16.27
N ILE A 291 5.35 -8.50 -16.74
CA ILE A 291 5.70 -8.56 -18.17
C ILE A 291 5.61 -10.01 -18.68
N ALA A 292 5.31 -10.20 -19.97
CA ALA A 292 5.24 -11.54 -20.56
C ALA A 292 6.63 -12.20 -20.58
N CYS A 293 6.69 -13.52 -20.41
CA CYS A 293 7.94 -14.25 -20.55
C CYS A 293 8.52 -14.15 -21.97
N PRO A 294 9.85 -13.98 -22.11
CA PRO A 294 10.53 -14.05 -23.41
C PRO A 294 10.34 -15.40 -24.12
N SER A 295 10.57 -15.43 -25.43
CA SER A 295 10.39 -16.65 -26.23
C SER A 295 11.25 -17.81 -25.71
N ASN A 296 10.69 -19.02 -25.81
CA ASN A 296 11.28 -20.28 -25.31
C ASN A 296 11.57 -20.29 -23.79
N SER A 297 10.86 -19.46 -23.02
CA SER A 297 10.88 -19.47 -21.55
C SER A 297 9.45 -19.49 -20.97
N VAL A 298 9.31 -19.95 -19.72
CA VAL A 298 8.01 -20.09 -19.03
C VAL A 298 8.14 -19.57 -17.61
N ALA A 299 7.12 -18.88 -17.09
CA ALA A 299 7.12 -18.38 -15.73
C ALA A 299 7.24 -19.53 -14.73
N ASN A 300 8.08 -19.37 -13.70
CA ASN A 300 8.13 -20.32 -12.60
C ASN A 300 6.86 -20.22 -11.72
N PRO A 301 6.59 -21.17 -10.81
CA PRO A 301 5.37 -21.16 -10.00
C PRO A 301 5.19 -19.94 -9.08
N ASN A 302 6.26 -19.19 -8.80
CA ASN A 302 6.23 -17.94 -8.05
C ASN A 302 5.95 -16.71 -8.93
N HIS A 303 6.09 -16.84 -10.25
CA HIS A 303 6.13 -15.76 -11.23
C HIS A 303 7.23 -14.70 -10.98
N ASP A 304 8.28 -15.06 -10.23
CA ASP A 304 9.45 -14.19 -10.02
C ASP A 304 10.44 -14.23 -11.20
N SER A 305 10.39 -15.27 -12.04
CA SER A 305 11.37 -15.50 -13.11
C SER A 305 10.80 -16.34 -14.26
N CYS A 306 11.39 -16.21 -15.45
CA CYS A 306 11.11 -17.07 -16.61
C CYS A 306 12.32 -17.97 -16.93
N PRO A 307 12.47 -19.13 -16.26
CA PRO A 307 13.41 -20.17 -16.69
C PRO A 307 13.15 -20.61 -18.14
N CYS A 308 14.23 -21.01 -18.82
CA CYS A 308 14.16 -21.51 -20.19
C CYS A 308 13.47 -22.88 -20.27
N GLN A 309 12.83 -23.15 -21.40
CA GLN A 309 12.31 -24.48 -21.73
C GLN A 309 13.45 -25.47 -22.03
N ASN A 310 13.20 -26.76 -21.83
CA ASN A 310 14.21 -27.81 -22.10
C ASN A 310 14.74 -27.72 -23.53
N GLY A 311 16.05 -27.69 -23.69
CA GLY A 311 16.74 -27.50 -24.98
C GLY A 311 17.05 -26.04 -25.34
N PHE A 312 16.57 -25.08 -24.55
CA PHE A 312 16.87 -23.66 -24.68
C PHE A 312 17.55 -23.11 -23.42
N TYR A 313 18.38 -22.09 -23.60
CA TYR A 313 19.29 -21.56 -22.59
C TYR A 313 19.51 -20.05 -22.80
N ARG A 314 20.19 -19.40 -21.84
CA ARG A 314 20.75 -18.06 -21.98
C ARG A 314 22.25 -18.12 -21.72
N ALA A 315 23.04 -17.37 -22.48
CA ALA A 315 24.48 -17.24 -22.26
C ALA A 315 24.74 -16.30 -21.06
N PRO A 316 25.92 -16.34 -20.40
CA PRO A 316 26.22 -15.51 -19.23
C PRO A 316 26.32 -13.99 -19.51
N LYS A 317 26.07 -13.56 -20.74
CA LYS A 317 26.04 -12.16 -21.21
C LYS A 317 24.67 -11.72 -21.71
N ASP A 318 23.72 -12.65 -21.87
CA ASP A 318 22.36 -12.33 -22.28
C ASP A 318 21.60 -11.72 -21.09
N ALA A 319 20.69 -10.79 -21.34
CA ALA A 319 19.82 -10.24 -20.30
C ALA A 319 18.76 -11.27 -19.88
N ILE A 320 18.26 -11.16 -18.64
CA ILE A 320 17.25 -12.09 -18.12
C ILE A 320 15.91 -12.01 -18.89
N ASN A 321 15.66 -10.86 -19.54
CA ASN A 321 14.50 -10.60 -20.39
C ASN A 321 14.77 -10.89 -21.89
N ASP A 322 15.95 -11.39 -22.26
CA ASP A 322 16.20 -11.88 -23.62
C ASP A 322 15.50 -13.23 -23.82
N SER A 323 15.20 -13.57 -25.09
CA SER A 323 14.62 -14.89 -25.42
C SER A 323 15.63 -16.02 -25.23
N CYS A 324 15.19 -17.16 -24.73
CA CYS A 324 16.07 -18.32 -24.63
C CYS A 324 16.37 -18.89 -26.02
N THR A 325 17.62 -19.30 -26.24
CA THR A 325 18.15 -19.75 -27.53
C THR A 325 18.73 -21.15 -27.40
N ALA A 326 18.84 -21.86 -28.52
CA ALA A 326 19.31 -23.25 -28.55
C ALA A 326 20.72 -23.36 -29.16
N PRO A 327 21.44 -24.48 -28.98
CA PRO A 327 22.60 -24.80 -29.80
C PRO A 327 22.24 -24.88 -31.29
N PRO A 328 23.21 -24.70 -32.21
CA PRO A 328 22.95 -24.80 -33.64
C PRO A 328 22.80 -26.26 -34.09
N SER A 329 22.16 -26.49 -35.25
CA SER A 329 22.26 -27.78 -35.95
C SER A 329 23.68 -27.99 -36.47
N GLU A 330 24.00 -29.21 -36.89
CA GLU A 330 25.26 -29.52 -37.60
C GLU A 330 25.50 -28.60 -38.80
N PRO A 331 26.78 -28.29 -39.13
CA PRO A 331 27.12 -27.61 -40.38
C PRO A 331 26.78 -28.51 -41.58
N ARG A 332 26.54 -27.90 -42.74
CA ARG A 332 26.14 -28.60 -43.96
C ARG A 332 27.30 -28.70 -44.95
N ASP A 333 27.15 -29.57 -45.95
CA ASP A 333 27.94 -29.56 -47.20
C ASP A 333 29.47 -29.47 -47.05
N ILE A 334 30.09 -30.30 -46.19
CA ILE A 334 31.57 -30.33 -46.08
C ILE A 334 32.17 -30.80 -47.41
N ASN A 335 32.84 -29.88 -48.08
CA ASN A 335 33.57 -30.07 -49.33
C ASN A 335 35.07 -29.86 -49.10
N VAL A 336 35.90 -30.68 -49.75
CA VAL A 336 37.35 -30.63 -49.66
C VAL A 336 37.91 -30.45 -51.05
N THR A 337 38.60 -29.34 -51.28
CA THR A 337 39.24 -29.01 -52.56
C THR A 337 40.75 -29.16 -52.42
N VAL A 338 41.36 -30.00 -53.26
CA VAL A 338 42.82 -30.20 -53.31
C VAL A 338 43.46 -29.01 -54.02
N VAL A 339 44.47 -28.40 -53.39
CA VAL A 339 45.21 -27.24 -53.93
C VAL A 339 46.61 -27.65 -54.36
N THR A 340 47.27 -28.49 -53.58
CA THR A 340 48.56 -29.13 -53.93
C THR A 340 48.55 -30.61 -53.54
N ASP A 341 49.65 -31.31 -53.77
CA ASP A 341 49.91 -32.67 -53.29
C ASP A 341 49.86 -32.87 -51.76
N SER A 342 49.87 -31.77 -51.01
CA SER A 342 50.09 -31.72 -49.55
C SER A 342 49.20 -30.69 -48.82
N VAL A 343 48.36 -29.96 -49.57
CA VAL A 343 47.47 -28.90 -49.06
C VAL A 343 46.07 -29.04 -49.66
N VAL A 344 45.05 -29.02 -48.81
CA VAL A 344 43.64 -28.92 -49.19
C VAL A 344 42.97 -27.75 -48.48
N ILE A 345 41.92 -27.20 -49.08
CA ILE A 345 41.00 -26.28 -48.39
C ILE A 345 39.71 -27.06 -48.13
N ALA A 346 39.29 -27.09 -46.87
CA ALA A 346 37.99 -27.62 -46.47
C ALA A 346 37.02 -26.45 -46.27
N THR A 347 35.84 -26.54 -46.86
CA THR A 347 34.76 -25.53 -46.80
C THR A 347 33.45 -26.19 -46.40
N TRP A 348 32.57 -25.48 -45.71
CA TRP A 348 31.25 -25.97 -45.33
C TRP A 348 30.17 -24.89 -45.45
N SER A 349 28.92 -25.31 -45.51
CA SER A 349 27.74 -24.46 -45.40
C SER A 349 27.39 -24.19 -43.94
N ARG A 350 26.76 -23.05 -43.65
CA ARG A 350 26.16 -22.76 -42.34
C ARG A 350 25.14 -23.86 -41.93
N PRO A 351 24.89 -24.05 -40.62
CA PRO A 351 23.78 -24.84 -40.10
C PRO A 351 22.44 -24.56 -40.80
N ALA A 352 21.51 -25.52 -40.73
CA ALA A 352 20.13 -25.29 -41.12
C ALA A 352 19.38 -24.43 -40.09
N PHE A 353 19.82 -24.48 -38.83
CA PHE A 353 19.29 -23.69 -37.72
C PHE A 353 20.46 -23.18 -36.86
N ASP A 354 20.68 -21.86 -36.86
CA ASP A 354 21.75 -21.18 -36.10
C ASP A 354 21.42 -21.04 -34.58
N GLY A 355 20.38 -21.74 -34.09
CA GLY A 355 19.97 -21.72 -32.67
C GLY A 355 19.14 -20.49 -32.26
N GLY A 356 18.85 -19.59 -33.21
CA GLY A 356 18.28 -18.27 -32.95
C GLY A 356 19.32 -17.20 -32.60
N ARG A 357 20.62 -17.47 -32.77
CA ARG A 357 21.73 -16.54 -32.49
C ARG A 357 22.51 -16.21 -33.75
N THR A 358 23.28 -15.12 -33.71
CA THR A 358 24.23 -14.73 -34.78
C THR A 358 25.69 -15.03 -34.42
N ASP A 359 25.97 -15.53 -33.20
CA ASP A 359 27.30 -15.80 -32.65
C ASP A 359 27.82 -17.23 -32.95
N VAL A 360 27.37 -17.81 -34.06
CA VAL A 360 27.77 -19.16 -34.51
C VAL A 360 29.23 -19.20 -34.95
N LYS A 361 29.95 -20.22 -34.47
CA LYS A 361 31.34 -20.55 -34.79
C LYS A 361 31.50 -22.06 -35.02
N TYR A 362 32.69 -22.46 -35.45
CA TYR A 362 33.02 -23.85 -35.74
C TYR A 362 34.30 -24.29 -35.04
N ASP A 363 34.28 -25.52 -34.53
CA ASP A 363 35.47 -26.25 -34.09
C ASP A 363 35.70 -27.45 -35.01
N LEU A 364 36.96 -27.75 -35.31
CA LEU A 364 37.36 -28.77 -36.28
C LEU A 364 38.34 -29.75 -35.65
N ARG A 365 37.98 -31.03 -35.65
CA ARG A 365 38.84 -32.14 -35.21
C ARG A 365 39.24 -32.99 -36.42
N CYS A 366 40.52 -33.35 -36.50
CA CYS A 366 41.05 -34.21 -37.55
C CYS A 366 41.57 -35.52 -36.97
N ASN A 367 41.03 -36.63 -37.46
CA ASN A 367 41.48 -37.99 -37.16
C ASN A 367 42.03 -38.65 -38.43
N THR A 368 43.04 -39.50 -38.31
CA THR A 368 43.44 -40.45 -39.36
C THR A 368 42.74 -41.79 -39.17
N CYS A 369 42.47 -42.48 -40.28
CA CYS A 369 41.68 -43.70 -40.32
C CYS A 369 42.47 -44.86 -40.93
N SER A 370 42.45 -46.03 -40.28
CA SER A 370 43.07 -47.24 -40.82
C SER A 370 42.21 -47.92 -41.89
N ASN A 371 40.90 -47.65 -41.88
CA ASN A 371 39.89 -48.08 -42.86
C ASN A 371 38.63 -47.19 -42.70
N ILE A 372 37.68 -47.31 -43.63
CA ILE A 372 36.44 -46.49 -43.69
C ILE A 372 35.65 -46.44 -42.36
N GLY A 373 35.73 -47.48 -41.52
CA GLY A 373 34.99 -47.58 -40.26
C GLY A 373 35.78 -47.32 -38.96
N SER A 374 37.05 -46.94 -39.00
CA SER A 374 37.85 -46.74 -37.77
C SER A 374 38.88 -45.62 -37.88
N CYS A 375 38.67 -44.55 -37.10
CA CYS A 375 39.42 -43.29 -37.11
C CYS A 375 39.78 -42.86 -35.68
N SER A 376 40.81 -43.46 -35.08
CA SER A 376 41.13 -43.29 -33.65
C SER A 376 42.35 -42.40 -33.36
N SER A 377 43.32 -42.31 -34.28
CA SER A 377 44.50 -41.46 -34.14
C SER A 377 44.23 -40.02 -34.56
N ASN A 378 44.74 -39.04 -33.80
CA ASN A 378 44.74 -37.64 -34.22
C ASN A 378 45.67 -37.42 -35.43
N CYS A 379 45.41 -36.38 -36.22
CA CYS A 379 46.24 -36.00 -37.37
C CYS A 379 47.61 -35.42 -36.96
N SER A 380 48.57 -36.29 -36.63
CA SER A 380 49.96 -35.91 -36.32
C SER A 380 50.64 -35.15 -37.46
N GLY A 381 51.30 -34.03 -37.14
CA GLY A 381 52.08 -33.22 -38.09
C GLY A 381 51.27 -32.30 -39.01
N VAL A 382 49.96 -32.51 -39.13
CA VAL A 382 49.07 -31.70 -39.98
C VAL A 382 48.87 -30.31 -39.38
N GLN A 383 48.94 -29.28 -40.22
CA GLN A 383 48.74 -27.88 -39.83
C GLN A 383 47.39 -27.35 -40.34
N PHE A 384 46.84 -26.37 -39.62
CA PHE A 384 45.52 -25.78 -39.88
C PHE A 384 45.61 -24.26 -39.81
N TRP A 385 45.01 -23.58 -40.78
CA TRP A 385 44.96 -22.12 -40.83
C TRP A 385 43.55 -21.63 -41.20
N PRO A 386 42.97 -20.66 -40.48
CA PRO A 386 43.59 -19.84 -39.42
C PRO A 386 43.60 -20.49 -38.02
N SER A 387 42.79 -21.52 -37.76
CA SER A 387 42.66 -22.19 -36.46
C SER A 387 41.99 -23.57 -36.62
N THR A 388 41.94 -24.37 -35.54
CA THR A 388 41.03 -25.53 -35.38
C THR A 388 39.85 -25.24 -34.44
N VAL A 389 39.84 -24.09 -33.77
CA VAL A 389 38.88 -23.75 -32.71
C VAL A 389 38.38 -22.32 -32.90
N ASP A 390 37.09 -22.08 -32.59
CA ASP A 390 36.41 -20.78 -32.63
C ASP A 390 36.41 -20.09 -34.02
N LEU A 391 36.47 -20.89 -35.10
CA LEU A 391 36.42 -20.41 -36.47
C LEU A 391 35.11 -19.67 -36.75
N SER A 392 35.20 -18.41 -37.14
CA SER A 392 34.04 -17.57 -37.47
C SER A 392 33.70 -17.61 -38.97
N THR A 393 34.64 -18.05 -39.81
CA THR A 393 34.47 -18.29 -41.25
C THR A 393 34.37 -19.79 -41.52
N PRO A 394 33.51 -20.24 -42.45
CA PRO A 394 33.23 -21.66 -42.64
C PRO A 394 34.22 -22.33 -43.61
N HIS A 395 35.52 -22.10 -43.37
CA HIS A 395 36.61 -22.73 -44.11
C HIS A 395 37.86 -22.89 -43.25
N VAL A 396 38.72 -23.84 -43.62
CA VAL A 396 40.09 -23.98 -43.11
C VAL A 396 41.02 -24.44 -44.23
N THR A 397 42.24 -23.94 -44.26
CA THR A 397 43.34 -24.49 -45.06
C THR A 397 44.05 -25.55 -44.22
N ILE A 398 44.20 -26.75 -44.75
CA ILE A 398 44.85 -27.90 -44.08
C ILE A 398 46.10 -28.27 -44.88
N SER A 399 47.26 -28.25 -44.23
CA SER A 399 48.57 -28.43 -44.87
C SER A 399 49.45 -29.46 -44.14
N ASN A 400 50.56 -29.84 -44.78
CA ASN A 400 51.43 -30.94 -44.34
C ASN A 400 50.70 -32.29 -44.24
N LEU A 401 49.82 -32.54 -45.22
CA LEU A 401 49.09 -33.81 -45.38
C LEU A 401 49.94 -34.80 -46.19
N ASN A 402 49.80 -36.10 -45.89
CA ASN A 402 50.52 -37.17 -46.56
C ASN A 402 49.63 -37.88 -47.60
N TYR A 403 50.24 -38.33 -48.71
CA TYR A 403 49.55 -39.11 -49.73
C TYR A 403 49.17 -40.51 -49.22
N ALA A 404 48.11 -41.08 -49.78
CA ALA A 404 47.56 -42.40 -49.43
C ALA A 404 47.12 -42.59 -47.95
N VAL A 405 47.15 -41.55 -47.11
CA VAL A 405 46.52 -41.55 -45.77
C VAL A 405 45.04 -41.17 -45.90
N LEU A 406 44.17 -41.90 -45.23
CA LEU A 406 42.75 -41.57 -45.10
C LEU A 406 42.54 -40.65 -43.89
N TYR A 407 42.14 -39.41 -44.15
CA TYR A 407 41.81 -38.39 -43.15
C TYR A 407 40.30 -38.31 -42.96
N ASN A 408 39.86 -37.99 -41.75
CA ASN A 408 38.48 -37.67 -41.41
C ASN A 408 38.44 -36.35 -40.63
N ILE A 409 37.85 -35.33 -41.23
CA ILE A 409 37.58 -34.06 -40.56
C ILE A 409 36.17 -34.06 -40.01
N THR A 410 36.04 -33.76 -38.72
CA THR A 410 34.77 -33.53 -38.02
C THR A 410 34.64 -32.04 -37.77
N VAL A 411 33.58 -31.41 -38.28
CA VAL A 411 33.27 -30.00 -38.05
C VAL A 411 32.05 -29.91 -37.13
N THR A 412 32.25 -29.33 -35.96
CA THR A 412 31.22 -29.09 -34.94
C THR A 412 30.79 -27.64 -35.02
N SER A 413 29.48 -27.38 -35.06
CA SER A 413 28.92 -26.04 -34.90
C SER A 413 28.67 -25.74 -33.42
N LYS A 414 28.99 -24.51 -32.99
CA LYS A 414 28.72 -24.00 -31.65
C LYS A 414 28.28 -22.53 -31.69
N ASN A 415 27.58 -22.07 -30.66
CA ASN A 415 27.13 -20.69 -30.49
C ASN A 415 27.19 -20.32 -28.99
N GLY A 416 26.76 -19.11 -28.63
CA GLY A 416 26.88 -18.58 -27.26
C GLY A 416 26.20 -19.40 -26.14
N VAL A 417 25.33 -20.36 -26.46
CA VAL A 417 24.62 -21.23 -25.50
C VAL A 417 25.03 -22.71 -25.53
N SER A 418 25.98 -23.07 -26.39
CA SER A 418 26.39 -24.47 -26.58
C SER A 418 27.08 -25.08 -25.36
N ASP A 419 27.74 -24.26 -24.53
CA ASP A 419 28.37 -24.71 -23.28
C ASP A 419 27.32 -25.06 -22.21
N GLN A 420 26.24 -24.27 -22.10
CA GLN A 420 25.15 -24.48 -21.15
C GLN A 420 24.32 -25.72 -21.49
N ALA A 421 24.22 -26.05 -22.77
CA ALA A 421 23.58 -27.27 -23.25
C ALA A 421 24.47 -28.53 -23.11
N GLY A 422 25.78 -28.34 -22.90
CA GLY A 422 26.75 -29.41 -22.65
C GLY A 422 27.11 -30.24 -23.90
N SER A 423 28.22 -30.97 -23.81
CA SER A 423 28.88 -31.62 -24.96
C SER A 423 28.04 -32.68 -25.71
N SER A 424 26.96 -33.19 -25.11
CA SER A 424 26.00 -34.11 -25.74
C SER A 424 24.97 -33.41 -26.64
N SER A 425 24.77 -32.09 -26.46
CA SER A 425 23.91 -31.27 -27.32
C SER A 425 24.56 -30.91 -28.65
N LEU A 426 25.90 -30.87 -28.69
CA LEU A 426 26.68 -30.47 -29.86
C LEU A 426 26.34 -31.34 -31.08
N ARG A 427 26.33 -30.70 -32.25
CA ARG A 427 26.06 -31.34 -33.54
C ARG A 427 27.23 -31.12 -34.49
N TYR A 428 27.57 -32.17 -35.22
CA TYR A 428 28.75 -32.21 -36.07
C TYR A 428 28.47 -32.99 -37.34
N LEU A 429 29.06 -32.53 -38.44
CA LEU A 429 29.15 -33.29 -39.68
C LEU A 429 30.60 -33.72 -39.88
N HIS A 430 30.83 -34.84 -40.55
CA HIS A 430 32.18 -35.34 -40.80
C HIS A 430 32.37 -35.72 -42.26
N LYS A 431 33.62 -35.66 -42.73
CA LYS A 431 34.00 -35.93 -44.12
C LYS A 431 35.34 -36.64 -44.17
N THR A 432 35.36 -37.80 -44.81
CA THR A 432 36.58 -38.53 -45.15
C THR A 432 37.15 -38.07 -46.49
N PHE A 433 38.48 -37.98 -46.58
CA PHE A 433 39.21 -37.71 -47.83
C PHE A 433 40.62 -38.29 -47.77
N SER A 434 41.25 -38.46 -48.93
CA SER A 434 42.66 -38.85 -49.05
C SER A 434 43.30 -38.18 -50.26
N LEU A 435 44.62 -38.01 -50.21
CA LEU A 435 45.40 -37.43 -51.31
C LEU A 435 45.96 -38.55 -52.20
N THR A 436 45.64 -38.50 -53.49
CA THR A 436 46.26 -39.36 -54.50
C THR A 436 47.70 -38.91 -54.74
N LYS A 437 48.63 -39.87 -54.88
CA LYS A 437 50.03 -39.57 -55.19
C LYS A 437 50.10 -38.77 -56.51
N PRO A 438 50.87 -37.66 -56.58
CA PRO A 438 51.04 -36.91 -57.82
C PRO A 438 51.61 -37.82 -58.90
N THR A 439 50.86 -37.94 -60.01
CA THR A 439 51.31 -38.67 -61.19
C THR A 439 52.10 -37.71 -62.06
N THR A 440 53.37 -38.02 -62.34
CA THR A 440 54.27 -37.19 -63.15
C THR A 440 53.85 -37.18 -64.63
N SER A 441 52.81 -36.40 -64.91
CA SER A 441 52.35 -36.04 -66.26
C SER A 441 53.04 -34.75 -66.68
N THR A 442 53.91 -34.85 -67.69
CA THR A 442 54.72 -33.74 -68.20
C THR A 442 53.83 -32.72 -68.92
N SER A 443 53.31 -31.76 -68.16
CA SER A 443 52.37 -30.76 -68.65
C SER A 443 53.13 -29.63 -69.35
N THR A 444 53.13 -29.64 -70.68
CA THR A 444 53.78 -28.61 -71.50
C THR A 444 53.09 -27.25 -71.35
N THR A 445 53.82 -26.28 -70.82
CA THR A 445 53.32 -24.91 -70.60
C THR A 445 53.03 -24.19 -71.91
N THR A 446 51.77 -24.17 -72.34
CA THR A 446 51.29 -23.30 -73.42
C THR A 446 51.00 -21.91 -72.86
N LEU A 447 51.88 -20.96 -73.17
CA LEU A 447 51.81 -19.59 -72.65
C LEU A 447 50.73 -18.77 -73.40
N HIS A 448 49.50 -18.73 -72.88
CA HIS A 448 48.47 -17.83 -73.42
C HIS A 448 48.71 -16.39 -72.96
N ALA A 449 49.04 -15.51 -73.92
CA ALA A 449 49.31 -14.11 -73.67
C ALA A 449 48.02 -13.31 -73.37
N VAL A 450 48.13 -12.35 -72.45
CA VAL A 450 47.05 -11.41 -72.12
C VAL A 450 46.77 -10.50 -73.32
N THR A 451 45.50 -10.39 -73.70
CA THR A 451 45.01 -9.38 -74.66
C THR A 451 43.90 -8.57 -73.99
N ALA A 452 44.07 -7.25 -73.90
CA ALA A 452 43.08 -6.35 -73.32
C ALA A 452 42.16 -5.75 -74.40
N PRO A 453 40.83 -5.71 -74.20
CA PRO A 453 39.92 -4.93 -75.03
C PRO A 453 39.87 -3.47 -74.56
N THR A 454 39.93 -2.52 -75.50
CA THR A 454 39.79 -1.08 -75.24
C THR A 454 38.31 -0.68 -75.11
N THR A 455 38.06 0.45 -74.45
CA THR A 455 36.74 1.06 -74.30
C THR A 455 36.10 1.52 -75.63
N THR A 456 34.80 1.26 -75.77
CA THR A 456 33.86 2.05 -76.59
C THR A 456 32.56 2.20 -75.81
N GLY A 457 31.95 3.40 -75.85
CA GLY A 457 30.85 3.76 -74.95
C GLY A 457 29.45 3.59 -75.54
N GLY A 458 28.45 3.55 -74.66
CA GLY A 458 27.02 3.66 -74.96
C GLY A 458 26.31 4.39 -73.82
N ASN A 459 25.41 5.33 -74.15
CA ASN A 459 24.86 6.30 -73.21
C ASN A 459 23.36 6.05 -72.93
N HIS A 460 22.86 6.59 -71.81
CA HIS A 460 21.45 6.72 -71.43
C HIS A 460 20.58 5.45 -71.32
N SER A 461 20.16 5.12 -70.10
CA SER A 461 18.88 5.63 -69.59
C SER A 461 18.78 5.42 -68.07
N GLN A 462 18.07 6.31 -67.38
CA GLN A 462 17.97 6.32 -65.93
C GLN A 462 16.50 6.56 -65.57
N GLU A 463 15.80 5.51 -65.13
CA GLU A 463 14.38 5.61 -64.77
C GLU A 463 14.22 6.18 -63.36
N ASN A 464 13.58 7.36 -63.28
CA ASN A 464 13.20 7.97 -62.01
C ASN A 464 11.81 7.48 -61.58
N LEU A 465 11.74 6.68 -60.51
CA LEU A 465 10.46 6.37 -59.88
C LEU A 465 10.01 7.55 -59.01
N THR A 466 9.08 8.35 -59.54
CA THR A 466 8.40 9.42 -58.79
C THR A 466 6.89 9.20 -58.85
N THR A 467 6.27 9.02 -57.69
CA THR A 467 4.83 8.74 -57.57
C THR A 467 4.05 10.04 -57.38
N VAL A 468 2.94 10.19 -58.11
CA VAL A 468 2.23 11.48 -58.26
C VAL A 468 1.39 11.84 -57.03
N GLU A 469 1.51 13.08 -56.58
CA GLU A 469 0.66 13.70 -55.57
C GLU A 469 -0.61 14.29 -56.23
N ALA A 470 -1.79 13.83 -55.80
CA ALA A 470 -3.06 14.16 -56.45
C ALA A 470 -3.82 15.30 -55.75
N ALA A 471 -3.73 16.51 -56.30
CA ALA A 471 -4.50 17.65 -55.83
C ALA A 471 -5.95 17.63 -56.36
N ILE A 472 -6.93 17.94 -55.50
CA ILE A 472 -8.35 18.12 -55.86
C ILE A 472 -8.81 19.48 -55.33
N SER A 473 -9.35 20.34 -56.21
CA SER A 473 -9.90 21.65 -55.85
C SER A 473 -11.38 21.57 -55.45
N PRO A 474 -11.86 22.40 -54.51
CA PRO A 474 -13.27 22.45 -54.13
C PRO A 474 -14.13 23.24 -55.13
N VAL A 475 -15.40 22.85 -55.30
CA VAL A 475 -16.40 23.58 -56.09
C VAL A 475 -17.11 24.62 -55.20
N GLN A 476 -17.37 25.81 -55.76
CA GLN A 476 -17.92 26.95 -55.03
C GLN A 476 -19.45 27.04 -55.20
N GLY A 477 -20.19 27.17 -54.09
CA GLY A 477 -21.65 27.35 -54.03
C GLY A 477 -22.04 28.56 -53.17
N THR A 478 -23.20 29.17 -53.43
CA THR A 478 -23.46 30.56 -53.04
C THR A 478 -24.26 30.78 -51.75
N ALA A 479 -23.70 31.64 -50.89
CA ALA A 479 -24.34 32.70 -50.09
C ALA A 479 -25.66 32.45 -49.32
N SER A 480 -25.60 32.57 -47.99
CA SER A 480 -26.58 33.32 -47.18
C SER A 480 -26.07 33.60 -45.75
N SER A 481 -26.75 34.53 -45.03
CA SER A 481 -26.70 34.72 -43.56
C SER A 481 -25.37 35.17 -42.90
N GLN A 482 -24.95 36.43 -43.09
CA GLN A 482 -24.09 37.11 -42.10
C GLN A 482 -24.91 37.69 -40.93
N VAL A 483 -25.20 36.85 -39.92
CA VAL A 483 -25.60 37.31 -38.56
C VAL A 483 -24.99 36.41 -37.49
N SER A 484 -24.99 35.09 -37.71
CA SER A 484 -24.69 34.06 -36.69
C SER A 484 -23.26 34.07 -36.14
N ALA A 485 -22.28 34.62 -36.87
CA ALA A 485 -20.86 34.54 -36.52
C ALA A 485 -20.47 35.39 -35.28
N ALA A 486 -21.07 36.57 -35.12
CA ALA A 486 -20.68 37.52 -34.07
C ALA A 486 -20.95 36.98 -32.65
N ILE A 487 -22.08 36.30 -32.46
CA ILE A 487 -22.47 35.74 -31.15
C ILE A 487 -21.57 34.55 -30.78
N GLY A 488 -21.26 33.67 -31.74
CA GLY A 488 -20.37 32.53 -31.52
C GLY A 488 -18.96 32.95 -31.09
N ILE A 489 -18.40 33.98 -31.73
CA ILE A 489 -17.10 34.54 -31.35
C ILE A 489 -17.14 35.14 -29.94
N SER A 490 -18.19 35.87 -29.57
CA SER A 490 -18.32 36.45 -28.22
C SER A 490 -18.39 35.39 -27.11
N VAL A 491 -19.05 34.24 -27.36
CA VAL A 491 -19.12 33.13 -26.41
C VAL A 491 -17.80 32.37 -26.34
N ALA A 492 -17.14 32.13 -27.48
CA ALA A 492 -15.83 31.49 -27.52
C ALA A 492 -14.76 32.33 -26.80
N VAL A 493 -14.73 33.65 -27.01
CA VAL A 493 -13.79 34.56 -26.35
C VAL A 493 -14.04 34.62 -24.83
N THR A 494 -15.29 34.67 -24.38
CA THR A 494 -15.58 34.63 -22.93
C THR A 494 -15.21 33.28 -22.31
N PHE A 495 -15.44 32.15 -22.99
CA PHE A 495 -14.95 30.84 -22.53
C PHE A 495 -13.41 30.78 -22.44
N VAL A 496 -12.68 31.28 -23.44
CA VAL A 496 -11.21 31.33 -23.42
C VAL A 496 -10.70 32.23 -22.30
N VAL A 497 -11.29 33.41 -22.09
CA VAL A 497 -10.92 34.32 -21.00
C VAL A 497 -11.21 33.69 -19.63
N CYS A 498 -12.38 33.07 -19.42
CA CYS A 498 -12.69 32.36 -18.19
C CYS A 498 -11.75 31.17 -17.94
N PHE A 499 -11.39 30.41 -18.98
CA PHE A 499 -10.42 29.31 -18.89
C PHE A 499 -9.03 29.83 -18.51
N LEU A 500 -8.55 30.90 -19.15
CA LEU A 500 -7.25 31.52 -18.81
C LEU A 500 -7.24 32.07 -17.37
N ILE A 501 -8.33 32.70 -16.92
CA ILE A 501 -8.47 33.15 -15.53
C ILE A 501 -8.43 31.94 -14.57
N ALA A 502 -9.15 30.85 -14.88
CA ALA A 502 -9.13 29.63 -14.08
C ALA A 502 -7.73 29.01 -14.01
N VAL A 503 -7.00 28.93 -15.14
CA VAL A 503 -5.61 28.45 -15.19
C VAL A 503 -4.68 29.36 -14.38
N VAL A 504 -4.82 30.69 -14.46
CA VAL A 504 -4.04 31.63 -13.64
C VAL A 504 -4.36 31.48 -12.15
N VAL A 505 -5.62 31.31 -11.76
CA VAL A 505 -6.02 31.03 -10.37
C VAL A 505 -5.45 29.69 -9.89
N ILE A 506 -5.49 28.63 -10.71
CA ILE A 506 -4.87 27.33 -10.39
C ILE A 506 -3.34 27.46 -10.24
N ILE A 507 -2.66 28.23 -11.09
CA ILE A 507 -1.22 28.50 -10.98
C ILE A 507 -0.89 29.32 -9.72
N LEU A 508 -1.72 30.32 -9.39
CA LEU A 508 -1.57 31.11 -8.16
C LEU A 508 -1.85 30.26 -6.91
N LEU A 509 -2.83 29.37 -6.94
CA LEU A 509 -3.08 28.39 -5.88
C LEU A 509 -1.92 27.40 -5.77
N MET A 510 -1.42 26.82 -6.86
CA MET A 510 -0.23 25.95 -6.82
C MET A 510 1.01 26.70 -6.29
N LYS A 511 1.19 27.99 -6.62
CA LYS A 511 2.25 28.83 -6.03
C LYS A 511 2.01 29.10 -4.55
N PHE A 512 0.77 29.38 -4.12
CA PHE A 512 0.41 29.61 -2.72
C PHE A 512 0.59 28.35 -1.88
N TRP A 513 0.14 27.19 -2.37
CA TRP A 513 0.34 25.89 -1.74
C TRP A 513 1.83 25.53 -1.68
N ARG A 514 2.60 25.69 -2.77
CA ARG A 514 4.07 25.51 -2.72
C ARG A 514 4.73 26.45 -1.72
N ARG A 515 4.30 27.72 -1.64
CA ARG A 515 4.83 28.70 -0.69
C ARG A 515 4.50 28.30 0.74
N LYS A 516 3.24 27.97 1.06
CA LYS A 516 2.83 27.43 2.37
C LYS A 516 3.61 26.17 2.77
N HIS A 517 3.89 25.28 1.81
CA HIS A 517 4.70 24.08 2.03
C HIS A 517 6.17 24.39 2.36
N PHE A 518 6.69 25.50 1.82
CA PHE A 518 8.03 26.04 2.10
C PHE A 518 8.04 26.82 3.41
N ASP A 519 6.99 27.59 3.70
CA ASP A 519 6.81 28.36 4.94
C ASP A 519 6.73 27.41 6.14
N GLN A 520 6.03 26.26 6.01
CA GLN A 520 6.03 25.19 7.02
C GLN A 520 7.42 24.57 7.23
N GLN A 521 8.21 24.37 6.18
CA GLN A 521 9.60 23.89 6.30
C GLN A 521 10.51 24.94 6.97
N SER A 522 10.32 26.23 6.67
CA SER A 522 11.07 27.32 7.32
C SER A 522 10.70 27.50 8.79
N ALA A 523 9.41 27.39 9.15
CA ALA A 523 8.94 27.43 10.52
C ALA A 523 9.58 26.31 11.36
N GLN A 524 9.61 25.09 10.83
CA GLN A 524 10.20 23.93 11.49
C GLN A 524 11.74 24.01 11.58
N SER A 525 12.40 24.73 10.65
CA SER A 525 13.82 25.06 10.74
C SER A 525 14.13 26.18 11.75
N SER A 526 13.20 27.10 11.97
CA SER A 526 13.34 28.20 12.94
C SER A 526 13.11 27.76 14.39
N SER A 527 12.18 26.83 14.65
CA SER A 527 11.99 26.28 16.00
C SER A 527 13.18 25.42 16.46
N THR A 528 13.82 24.70 15.53
CA THR A 528 15.02 23.90 15.85
C THR A 528 16.23 24.77 16.23
N GLN A 529 16.38 25.97 15.65
CA GLN A 529 17.46 26.89 16.03
C GLN A 529 17.20 27.58 17.39
N LEU A 530 15.94 27.83 17.76
CA LEU A 530 15.63 28.45 19.06
C LEU A 530 15.64 27.47 20.25
N THR A 531 15.76 26.15 20.03
CA THR A 531 15.75 25.14 21.10
C THR A 531 17.16 24.67 21.50
N GLU A 532 18.14 24.76 20.60
CA GLU A 532 19.54 24.38 20.86
C GLU A 532 20.28 25.36 21.80
N LEU A 533 19.88 26.64 21.82
CA LEU A 533 20.51 27.67 22.66
C LEU A 533 20.04 27.70 24.13
N SER A 534 19.30 26.68 24.57
CA SER A 534 18.67 26.62 25.91
C SER A 534 18.98 25.32 26.68
N ARG A 535 19.91 24.46 26.22
CA ARG A 535 20.07 23.11 26.82
C ARG A 535 21.49 22.57 27.04
N CYS A 536 22.45 23.45 27.31
CA CYS A 536 23.72 23.06 27.93
C CYS A 536 24.03 23.91 29.16
N ASP A 537 23.25 23.72 30.23
CA ASP A 537 23.76 23.97 31.59
C ASP A 537 23.02 23.11 32.64
N THR A 538 23.75 22.56 33.61
CA THR A 538 23.19 21.73 34.69
C THR A 538 23.95 21.88 36.01
N PRO A 539 23.32 22.45 37.05
CA PRO A 539 23.70 22.22 38.44
C PRO A 539 22.68 21.28 39.13
N LEU A 540 23.16 20.36 39.98
CA LEU A 540 22.28 19.46 40.75
C LEU A 540 22.83 19.18 42.16
N LYS A 541 21.92 19.16 43.15
CA LYS A 541 22.09 18.86 44.60
C LYS A 541 22.74 20.01 45.39
N ARG A 542 22.01 20.67 46.31
CA ARG A 542 21.60 20.30 47.71
C ARG A 542 22.62 20.90 48.70
N MET A 543 22.27 21.45 49.86
CA MET A 543 21.08 21.30 50.72
C MET A 543 20.97 22.47 51.74
N ARG A 544 19.86 22.56 52.50
CA ARG A 544 19.61 23.45 53.69
C ARG A 544 19.32 24.94 53.40
N THR A 545 18.54 25.68 54.19
CA THR A 545 17.41 25.36 55.12
C THR A 545 16.50 26.62 55.23
N VAL A 546 15.22 26.43 55.59
CA VAL A 546 14.23 27.47 55.95
C VAL A 546 14.64 28.32 57.17
N THR A 547 14.28 29.62 57.23
CA THR A 547 13.61 30.31 58.38
C THR A 547 13.15 31.73 57.95
N ALA A 548 12.21 32.31 58.72
CA ALA A 548 11.33 33.43 58.38
C ALA A 548 11.95 34.85 58.43
N SER A 549 11.12 35.85 58.14
CA SER A 549 11.42 37.28 58.04
C SER A 549 10.81 38.13 59.18
N THR A 550 11.58 39.11 59.67
CA THR A 550 11.19 40.29 60.49
C THR A 550 12.26 41.36 60.23
N GLU A 551 11.90 42.54 59.70
CA GLU A 551 11.61 43.81 60.41
C GLU A 551 12.85 44.68 60.79
N LEU A 552 12.90 45.85 60.14
CA LEU A 552 13.25 47.19 60.64
C LEU A 552 14.68 47.58 61.11
N THR A 553 15.08 48.75 60.58
CA THR A 553 15.95 49.82 61.15
C THR A 553 17.46 49.65 61.35
N ASP A 554 18.18 50.53 60.64
CA ASP A 554 19.19 51.49 61.15
C ASP A 554 20.66 51.13 61.46
N VAL A 555 21.54 51.84 60.72
CA VAL A 555 22.66 52.71 61.21
C VAL A 555 24.06 52.11 61.49
N ASP A 556 25.01 52.68 60.72
CA ASP A 556 26.41 53.07 60.94
C ASP A 556 27.53 52.11 61.43
N ASP A 557 28.55 52.02 60.57
CA ASP A 557 30.00 52.23 60.79
C ASP A 557 30.94 51.34 61.67
N ASP A 558 32.14 51.19 61.07
CA ASP A 558 33.51 51.14 61.62
C ASP A 558 34.12 49.92 62.39
N ASN A 559 35.12 49.33 61.71
CA ASN A 559 36.54 49.19 62.13
C ASN A 559 37.16 47.91 62.77
N LEU A 560 38.39 47.66 62.27
CA LEU A 560 39.63 47.17 62.94
C LEU A 560 39.90 45.71 63.40
N SER A 561 41.16 45.29 63.16
CA SER A 561 42.04 44.45 64.02
C SER A 561 42.03 42.90 64.00
N GLN A 562 42.43 42.33 62.86
CA GLN A 562 43.70 41.56 62.69
C GLN A 562 44.44 40.98 63.94
N LYS A 563 44.66 39.64 63.97
CA LYS A 563 45.88 38.88 64.43
C LYS A 563 45.63 37.35 64.39
N GLN A 564 46.60 36.41 64.50
CA GLN A 564 47.94 36.17 63.87
C GLN A 564 48.45 34.75 64.32
N TYR A 565 49.55 34.24 63.74
CA TYR A 565 50.30 32.99 64.04
C TYR A 565 49.70 31.66 63.50
N ASP A 566 50.42 30.57 63.18
CA ASP A 566 51.73 30.26 62.50
C ASP A 566 51.88 28.68 62.57
N HIS A 567 52.80 27.88 62.00
CA HIS A 567 54.05 27.90 61.18
C HIS A 567 54.19 26.43 60.64
N GLU A 568 55.03 25.93 59.71
CA GLU A 568 55.98 26.39 58.66
C GLU A 568 56.37 25.14 57.80
N ARG A 569 56.97 25.29 56.59
CA ARG A 569 57.81 24.29 55.84
C ARG A 569 57.16 22.95 55.39
N SER A 570 57.68 22.10 54.47
CA SER A 570 58.86 21.99 53.55
C SER A 570 58.60 20.79 52.56
N ASP A 571 59.30 20.50 51.43
CA ASP A 571 60.11 21.28 50.46
C ASP A 571 60.48 20.42 49.19
N TYR A 572 60.85 21.07 48.07
CA TYR A 572 61.53 20.60 46.81
C TYR A 572 60.87 19.51 45.91
N ILE A 573 60.82 19.52 44.54
CA ILE A 573 61.62 20.09 43.39
C ILE A 573 62.70 19.11 42.84
N PRO A 574 62.97 18.93 41.51
CA PRO A 574 62.44 19.54 40.25
C PRO A 574 61.71 18.49 39.34
N THR A 575 61.65 18.41 37.97
CA THR A 575 62.32 19.06 36.80
C THR A 575 61.57 18.87 35.44
N ILE A 576 61.48 19.95 34.63
CA ILE A 576 61.66 20.17 33.15
C ILE A 576 61.26 19.12 32.06
N ASN A 577 60.81 19.47 30.82
CA ASN A 577 60.02 20.58 30.20
C ASN A 577 59.82 20.36 28.65
N ILE A 578 59.07 21.25 27.95
CA ILE A 578 59.16 21.61 26.48
C ILE A 578 58.61 20.58 25.43
N GLU A 579 57.89 20.90 24.32
CA GLU A 579 57.11 22.08 23.83
C GLU A 579 56.17 21.72 22.62
N ASN A 580 55.11 22.54 22.41
CA ASN A 580 54.49 23.14 21.18
C ASN A 580 54.61 22.51 19.75
N ALA A 581 53.71 22.75 18.76
CA ALA A 581 52.30 23.21 18.71
C ALA A 581 51.68 23.17 17.26
N ASN A 582 50.33 23.09 17.17
CA ASN A 582 49.40 23.72 16.19
C ASN A 582 49.41 23.47 14.63
N ASN A 583 48.23 23.02 14.13
CA ASN A 583 47.29 23.70 13.18
C ASN A 583 46.95 23.24 11.72
N LEU A 584 45.63 23.31 11.46
CA LEU A 584 44.84 23.66 10.24
C LEU A 584 44.59 22.71 9.01
N SER A 585 43.31 22.34 8.85
CA SER A 585 42.38 22.56 7.70
C SER A 585 42.72 22.13 6.24
N SER A 586 41.80 21.36 5.60
CA SER A 586 41.22 21.66 4.25
C SER A 586 40.20 20.58 3.76
N ARG A 587 39.56 20.83 2.60
CA ARG A 587 38.53 20.06 1.87
C ARG A 587 38.51 20.57 0.41
N PRO A 588 37.93 19.92 -0.64
CA PRO A 588 37.51 18.52 -0.87
C PRO A 588 38.38 17.84 -1.96
N ASP A 589 38.03 16.61 -2.43
CA ASP A 589 37.77 16.35 -3.86
C ASP A 589 37.12 14.97 -4.16
N SER A 590 37.04 14.57 -5.45
CA SER A 590 36.11 13.56 -6.00
C SER A 590 36.73 12.32 -6.68
N ALA A 591 35.92 11.26 -6.80
CA ALA A 591 35.99 10.11 -7.74
C ALA A 591 37.13 9.07 -7.60
N GLY A 592 36.85 7.82 -8.04
CA GLY A 592 37.89 6.87 -8.49
C GLY A 592 37.81 5.41 -8.01
N SER A 593 37.43 4.52 -8.94
CA SER A 593 37.88 3.11 -9.09
C SER A 593 37.88 2.10 -7.92
N ASN A 594 37.21 0.97 -8.19
CA ASN A 594 37.58 -0.42 -7.89
C ASN A 594 38.99 -0.68 -7.32
N HIS A 595 39.06 -1.54 -6.30
CA HIS A 595 40.04 -2.64 -6.22
C HIS A 595 39.46 -3.84 -5.46
N SER A 596 39.98 -5.04 -5.70
CA SER A 596 39.40 -6.33 -5.28
C SER A 596 40.42 -7.25 -4.58
N LEU A 597 39.91 -8.17 -3.74
CA LEU A 597 40.63 -9.27 -3.05
C LEU A 597 41.48 -8.83 -1.82
N PRO A 598 41.86 -9.74 -0.88
CA PRO A 598 41.71 -11.21 -0.90
C PRO A 598 41.02 -11.86 0.31
N PHE A 599 40.80 -13.18 0.20
CA PHE A 599 40.38 -14.09 1.29
C PHE A 599 41.44 -14.24 2.40
N ARG A 600 41.01 -14.49 3.64
CA ARG A 600 41.77 -15.33 4.60
C ARG A 600 40.84 -16.08 5.57
N LYS A 601 41.31 -17.22 6.08
CA LYS A 601 40.64 -18.13 7.04
C LYS A 601 41.66 -18.60 8.09
N HIS A 602 41.35 -19.22 9.24
CA HIS A 602 40.07 -19.67 9.84
C HIS A 602 40.10 -19.38 11.35
N ARG A 603 38.93 -19.25 11.99
CA ARG A 603 38.68 -19.78 13.36
C ARG A 603 37.23 -20.24 13.49
N VAL A 604 36.96 -21.12 14.46
CA VAL A 604 35.87 -22.10 14.40
C VAL A 604 35.26 -22.34 15.79
N LEU A 605 33.92 -22.19 15.88
CA LEU A 605 33.01 -22.73 16.92
C LEU A 605 33.17 -22.20 18.38
N PRO A 606 32.19 -22.41 19.29
CA PRO A 606 30.97 -23.23 19.20
C PRO A 606 29.66 -22.51 18.82
N ALA A 607 28.65 -23.30 18.50
CA ALA A 607 27.28 -22.86 18.18
C ALA A 607 26.40 -22.80 19.44
N ILE A 608 25.31 -22.03 19.37
CA ILE A 608 24.23 -22.00 20.37
C ILE A 608 22.94 -22.44 19.68
N ASP A 609 22.36 -23.56 20.12
CA ASP A 609 21.11 -24.12 19.61
C ASP A 609 19.90 -23.40 20.23
N TRP A 610 19.07 -22.76 19.40
CA TRP A 610 17.83 -22.10 19.81
C TRP A 610 16.63 -22.76 19.13
N LYS A 611 16.11 -23.82 19.75
CA LYS A 611 14.82 -24.42 19.37
C LYS A 611 13.66 -23.55 19.86
N PRO A 612 12.61 -23.34 19.05
CA PRO A 612 11.45 -22.54 19.46
C PRO A 612 10.60 -23.28 20.49
N PRO A 613 9.97 -22.56 21.45
CA PRO A 613 9.11 -23.17 22.46
C PRO A 613 7.79 -23.69 21.84
N ARG A 614 7.28 -24.80 22.38
CA ARG A 614 5.98 -25.38 22.00
C ARG A 614 4.84 -24.86 22.87
N SER A 615 3.63 -24.91 22.33
CA SER A 615 2.37 -24.56 23.00
C SER A 615 2.11 -25.39 24.25
N ILE A 616 1.55 -24.76 25.29
CA ILE A 616 1.07 -25.42 26.50
C ILE A 616 -0.46 -25.58 26.42
N THR A 617 -0.93 -26.82 26.54
CA THR A 617 -2.32 -27.16 26.89
C THR A 617 -2.32 -27.93 28.21
N PRO A 618 -3.18 -27.61 29.18
CA PRO A 618 -3.18 -28.25 30.50
C PRO A 618 -3.77 -29.67 30.47
N VAL A 619 -3.34 -30.50 31.42
CA VAL A 619 -3.80 -31.88 31.61
C VAL A 619 -4.68 -31.99 32.87
N LEU A 620 -5.64 -32.91 32.83
CA LEU A 620 -6.62 -33.24 33.89
C LEU A 620 -5.98 -33.79 35.18
N LEU A 621 -6.76 -33.82 36.28
CA LEU A 621 -6.89 -34.83 37.37
C LEU A 621 -7.79 -34.23 38.50
N PRO A 622 -8.34 -34.98 39.47
CA PRO A 622 -9.25 -36.12 39.29
C PRO A 622 -10.52 -36.14 40.18
N GLY A 623 -11.59 -36.77 39.66
CA GLY A 623 -12.51 -37.71 40.33
C GLY A 623 -13.11 -37.47 41.74
N LYS A 624 -14.44 -37.54 41.82
CA LYS A 624 -15.17 -38.06 43.00
C LYS A 624 -16.37 -38.93 42.58
N MET A 625 -16.62 -39.99 43.36
CA MET A 625 -17.81 -40.86 43.27
C MET A 625 -19.03 -40.16 43.95
N SER A 626 -20.27 -40.66 43.96
CA SER A 626 -20.80 -42.02 43.76
C SER A 626 -22.33 -42.02 43.59
N ARG A 627 -22.89 -43.10 42.99
CA ARG A 627 -24.30 -43.56 43.07
C ARG A 627 -25.39 -42.61 42.53
N ASN A 628 -26.59 -43.08 42.14
CA ASN A 628 -27.20 -44.42 42.10
C ASN A 628 -27.91 -44.62 40.74
N GLY A 629 -28.18 -45.88 40.38
CA GLY A 629 -29.22 -46.23 39.40
C GLY A 629 -30.05 -47.40 39.92
N LEU A 630 -31.35 -47.44 39.61
CA LEU A 630 -32.22 -48.59 39.84
C LEU A 630 -33.45 -48.55 38.90
N ASP A 631 -33.89 -49.72 38.46
CA ASP A 631 -35.02 -49.91 37.54
C ASP A 631 -36.41 -49.64 38.16
N THR A 632 -37.41 -49.39 37.30
CA THR A 632 -38.61 -50.26 37.20
C THR A 632 -39.37 -50.02 35.89
N ARG A 633 -40.31 -50.93 35.54
CA ARG A 633 -41.06 -50.96 34.27
C ARG A 633 -42.58 -51.06 34.50
N HIS A 634 -43.35 -50.88 33.41
CA HIS A 634 -44.76 -51.32 33.20
C HIS A 634 -45.85 -50.49 33.92
N SER A 635 -47.11 -50.35 33.43
CA SER A 635 -47.73 -50.51 32.09
C SER A 635 -49.22 -50.04 32.10
N VAL A 636 -49.96 -50.18 30.98
CA VAL A 636 -51.43 -49.96 30.79
C VAL A 636 -51.83 -48.46 30.67
N SER A 637 -52.43 -47.93 29.58
CA SER A 637 -53.76 -48.11 28.91
C SER A 637 -54.95 -47.47 29.67
N SER A 638 -56.01 -46.89 29.06
CA SER A 638 -56.44 -46.77 27.63
C SER A 638 -57.53 -45.67 27.43
N HIS A 639 -57.88 -45.39 26.15
CA HIS A 639 -59.16 -44.80 25.65
C HIS A 639 -59.50 -43.31 25.97
N ASN A 640 -60.31 -42.55 25.20
CA ASN A 640 -60.74 -42.61 23.77
C ASN A 640 -61.44 -41.29 23.33
N LEU A 641 -61.21 -40.83 22.08
CA LEU A 641 -62.14 -40.05 21.19
C LEU A 641 -62.65 -38.67 21.74
N LEU A 642 -63.18 -37.69 20.99
CA LEU A 642 -63.45 -37.36 19.56
C LEU A 642 -63.34 -35.78 19.47
N ASP A 643 -63.49 -34.98 18.40
CA ASP A 643 -63.86 -35.11 16.97
C ASP A 643 -63.28 -33.91 16.16
N SER A 644 -63.72 -33.72 14.92
CA SER A 644 -63.50 -32.57 14.02
C SER A 644 -64.88 -32.17 13.40
N PRO A 645 -65.11 -31.75 12.13
CA PRO A 645 -64.29 -31.05 11.11
C PRO A 645 -65.01 -29.85 10.43
N ARG A 646 -64.34 -29.19 9.46
CA ARG A 646 -64.97 -28.72 8.18
C ARG A 646 -63.92 -28.56 7.06
N LYS A 647 -64.38 -28.42 5.80
CA LYS A 647 -63.63 -28.71 4.56
C LYS A 647 -63.41 -27.51 3.61
N SER A 648 -62.46 -27.73 2.68
CA SER A 648 -62.19 -27.06 1.38
C SER A 648 -63.37 -27.22 0.36
N PRO A 649 -63.32 -26.77 -0.92
CA PRO A 649 -62.28 -26.98 -1.98
C PRO A 649 -61.85 -25.65 -2.69
N GLU A 650 -61.16 -25.52 -3.85
CA GLU A 650 -60.44 -26.38 -4.86
C GLU A 650 -59.26 -25.50 -5.42
N GLY A 651 -58.57 -25.63 -6.57
CA GLY A 651 -58.58 -26.57 -7.72
C GLY A 651 -57.78 -26.07 -8.96
N SER A 652 -57.06 -26.97 -9.66
CA SER A 652 -56.49 -26.85 -11.04
C SER A 652 -55.43 -25.75 -11.36
N GLU A 653 -54.44 -25.94 -12.27
CA GLU A 653 -53.96 -27.15 -12.98
C GLU A 653 -52.55 -26.97 -13.64
N ARG A 654 -51.80 -28.09 -13.79
CA ARG A 654 -50.77 -28.43 -14.84
C ARG A 654 -49.56 -27.47 -15.10
N ASP A 655 -48.41 -27.90 -15.65
CA ASP A 655 -48.05 -29.13 -16.40
C ASP A 655 -46.63 -29.71 -16.08
N LYS A 656 -46.36 -30.95 -16.53
CA LYS A 656 -45.07 -31.70 -16.55
C LYS A 656 -45.18 -32.86 -17.58
N PRO A 657 -44.12 -33.60 -18.02
CA PRO A 657 -42.99 -34.22 -17.29
C PRO A 657 -41.63 -33.89 -18.01
N GLU A 658 -40.54 -34.66 -18.17
CA GLU A 658 -39.89 -35.88 -17.58
C GLU A 658 -38.35 -35.72 -17.83
N ARG A 659 -37.31 -36.18 -17.10
CA ARG A 659 -37.06 -37.13 -15.99
C ARG A 659 -36.70 -38.60 -16.36
N SER A 660 -35.71 -38.78 -17.25
CA SER A 660 -35.11 -40.08 -17.65
C SER A 660 -33.61 -39.91 -17.95
N VAL A 661 -32.65 -40.81 -17.66
CA VAL A 661 -32.62 -42.18 -17.07
C VAL A 661 -31.49 -42.26 -16.02
N SER A 662 -31.39 -43.33 -15.21
CA SER A 662 -30.34 -43.53 -14.18
C SER A 662 -29.61 -44.87 -14.27
N THR A 663 -28.28 -44.91 -14.10
CA THR A 663 -27.55 -46.15 -13.71
C THR A 663 -26.21 -45.88 -13.01
N ASN A 664 -26.12 -46.38 -11.77
CA ASN A 664 -24.97 -47.01 -11.09
C ASN A 664 -23.67 -46.24 -10.82
N SER A 665 -22.91 -46.81 -9.88
CA SER A 665 -21.73 -46.27 -9.20
C SER A 665 -20.58 -47.29 -9.21
N TRP A 666 -19.36 -46.87 -8.81
CA TRP A 666 -18.48 -47.59 -7.87
C TRP A 666 -17.28 -46.72 -7.43
N PHE A 667 -16.79 -47.00 -6.22
CA PHE A 667 -15.54 -46.55 -5.60
C PHE A 667 -14.54 -47.74 -5.62
N PRO A 668 -13.22 -47.64 -5.27
CA PRO A 668 -12.64 -46.77 -4.24
C PRO A 668 -11.29 -46.09 -4.59
N ALA A 669 -10.75 -45.35 -3.61
CA ALA A 669 -9.37 -44.86 -3.58
C ALA A 669 -8.44 -45.87 -2.88
N MET A 670 -7.12 -45.72 -3.04
CA MET A 670 -6.12 -46.38 -2.19
C MET A 670 -4.79 -45.63 -2.17
N ASP A 671 -4.17 -45.49 -0.99
CA ASP A 671 -2.86 -44.86 -0.78
C ASP A 671 -1.69 -45.76 -1.17
N VAL A 672 -0.58 -45.17 -1.62
CA VAL A 672 0.76 -45.77 -1.52
C VAL A 672 1.79 -44.67 -1.19
N GLN A 673 2.55 -44.87 -0.11
CA GLN A 673 3.71 -44.03 0.26
C GLN A 673 4.98 -44.50 -0.46
N TYR A 674 5.97 -43.63 -0.62
CA TYR A 674 7.38 -44.05 -0.53
C TYR A 674 8.25 -42.95 0.11
N ASN A 675 9.07 -43.36 1.08
CA ASN A 675 10.17 -42.57 1.63
C ASN A 675 11.47 -42.89 0.88
N VAL A 676 12.32 -41.88 0.67
CA VAL A 676 13.73 -41.87 1.11
C VAL A 676 14.04 -40.48 1.66
#